data_AF-H5XZA8-F1
#
_entry.id   AF-H5XZA8-F1
#
_cell.length_a   1.000
_cell.length_b   1.000
_cell.length_c   1.000
_cell.angle_alpha   90.00
_cell.angle_beta   90.00
_cell.angle_gamma   90.00
#
_symmetry.space_group_name_H-M   'P 1'
#
loop_
_entity.id
_entity.type
_entity.pdbx_description
1 polymer ?
#
loop_
_entity_poly.entity_id
_entity_poly.type
_entity_poly.pdbx_seq_one_letter_code
_entity_poly.pdbx_strand_id
1 'polypeptide(L)'
;MVKKIRPLNIMIALMLLLQVTIYPASALGSEKANITVEEAVRIVKDNFTIPAEYSRMHTSYNEYNKRATYSLNWNSDQPPGGSFYAEVDATNGDILNMGQWQGKTQPSLKLPLLSAAEAEKTAANLVSKLAKQHQAELQLVKDEQQILSLSSSQPFTYNFRWNRMVNDIPFPGNGVTVAISGADGQIINYSYTWSKDLDFPQATDIISPEQAKQVFTDTPMLELQYYVPPIMDPQTSEPQQVLLVYQPSNDFYGGAIDALTGKPVTLGGQEVAERSSSTAATQPAKASASSTVQPASDQDTTQNSGQISQAEAINIIKKAIKIPSSLVLQSSNHSPDWRNPGEQVWNIQWNTDPAKTNEHLYFSARVNARTGDLIGLNQSLEGNLTGNSKPISRKDAQKIAEDFLKRIQPERFQLVSLRQESYAGKMPDNLQMFYYVRHVNGIPVASDGIRIAINALSKEVFDYDLAWTNSQFPNSSEVIPIDKATEKFLQLRPLTLNYTLIYPPGEEQPEVHLAYQPKTNSIPYLPSMLDAQTGNPMDVFGKTQSQWAGPRTFTDIQGNYAEKEIGIIGLTGAFGEYGESFHPAEKITVGSFLQAMLTAEGTNLNLVLSDEIVLKTAKERGWLQEDMNPGSELSRTDLSKIMIRYLGMDASAKAKNIYTVPFKDLSTIQPDALGYIALAWGLGILHVDGDNLQPNQTVTRADAAYALVHAYAVDRPANPYLR
;
A
#
# COMPACT_ATOMS: atom_id res chain seq x y z
N MET A 1 -49.88 -65.32 8.51
CA MET A 1 -48.51 -65.06 9.03
C MET A 1 -47.58 -64.90 7.82
N VAL A 2 -46.47 -64.16 7.96
CA VAL A 2 -45.58 -63.58 6.92
C VAL A 2 -46.06 -62.22 6.38
N LYS A 3 -45.48 -61.15 6.94
CA LYS A 3 -45.71 -59.74 6.59
C LYS A 3 -44.87 -59.33 5.38
N LYS A 4 -45.51 -58.67 4.42
CA LYS A 4 -44.93 -58.01 3.24
C LYS A 4 -44.11 -56.78 3.65
N ILE A 5 -42.86 -56.71 3.19
CA ILE A 5 -42.02 -55.50 3.23
C ILE A 5 -42.40 -54.63 2.02
N ARG A 6 -42.73 -53.36 2.26
CA ARG A 6 -43.08 -52.35 1.25
C ARG A 6 -41.82 -51.60 0.76
N PRO A 7 -41.80 -51.11 -0.50
CA PRO A 7 -40.64 -50.47 -1.10
C PRO A 7 -40.55 -49.01 -0.68
N LEU A 8 -39.92 -48.73 0.46
CA LEU A 8 -39.58 -47.35 0.88
C LEU A 8 -38.10 -47.02 0.64
N ASN A 9 -37.26 -48.02 0.35
CA ASN A 9 -35.81 -47.86 0.21
C ASN A 9 -35.34 -47.56 -1.23
N ILE A 10 -36.24 -47.50 -2.21
CA ILE A 10 -35.89 -47.12 -3.61
C ILE A 10 -36.14 -45.62 -3.87
N MET A 11 -37.00 -44.96 -3.07
CA MET A 11 -37.27 -43.52 -3.23
C MET A 11 -36.23 -42.61 -2.55
N ILE A 12 -35.54 -43.09 -1.51
CA ILE A 12 -34.48 -42.32 -0.82
C ILE A 12 -33.16 -42.40 -1.60
N ALA A 13 -32.91 -43.49 -2.33
CA ALA A 13 -31.77 -43.60 -3.24
C ALA A 13 -31.94 -42.74 -4.52
N LEU A 14 -33.17 -42.46 -4.95
CA LEU A 14 -33.43 -41.58 -6.10
C LEU A 14 -33.50 -40.09 -5.76
N MET A 15 -33.74 -39.71 -4.49
CA MET A 15 -33.68 -38.30 -4.05
C MET A 15 -32.28 -37.83 -3.64
N LEU A 16 -31.34 -38.74 -3.33
CA LEU A 16 -29.92 -38.42 -3.13
C LEU A 16 -29.11 -38.33 -4.44
N LEU A 17 -29.71 -38.70 -5.58
CA LEU A 17 -29.13 -38.61 -6.92
C LEU A 17 -29.62 -37.39 -7.74
N LEU A 18 -30.36 -36.47 -7.11
CA LEU A 18 -31.03 -35.33 -7.78
C LEU A 18 -30.72 -33.96 -7.14
N GLN A 19 -29.49 -33.79 -6.62
CA GLN A 19 -28.88 -32.48 -6.35
C GLN A 19 -27.59 -32.25 -7.15
N VAL A 20 -27.44 -32.94 -8.29
CA VAL A 20 -26.60 -32.41 -9.38
C VAL A 20 -27.44 -31.34 -10.07
N THR A 21 -27.46 -30.12 -9.51
CA THR A 21 -27.81 -28.96 -10.31
C THR A 21 -26.78 -28.88 -11.42
N ILE A 22 -27.24 -29.17 -12.62
CA ILE A 22 -26.53 -28.95 -13.88
C ILE A 22 -26.27 -27.43 -13.94
N TYR A 23 -25.12 -27.01 -13.42
CA TYR A 23 -24.50 -25.77 -13.86
C TYR A 23 -24.20 -25.93 -15.35
N PRO A 24 -24.33 -24.87 -16.17
CA PRO A 24 -23.88 -24.95 -17.54
C PRO A 24 -22.40 -25.36 -17.48
N ALA A 25 -22.13 -26.54 -18.02
CA ALA A 25 -20.78 -26.96 -18.31
C ALA A 25 -20.20 -25.92 -19.27
N SER A 26 -19.44 -24.97 -18.73
CA SER A 26 -18.35 -24.33 -19.47
C SER A 26 -17.22 -25.35 -19.64
N ALA A 27 -17.56 -26.53 -20.17
CA ALA A 27 -16.63 -27.50 -20.75
C ALA A 27 -16.57 -27.24 -22.26
N LEU A 28 -16.31 -25.98 -22.63
CA LEU A 28 -15.60 -25.70 -23.86
C LEU A 28 -14.13 -25.67 -23.44
N GLY A 29 -13.47 -26.83 -23.54
CA GLY A 29 -12.02 -26.87 -23.49
C GLY A 29 -11.51 -25.90 -24.56
N SER A 30 -10.81 -24.86 -24.14
CA SER A 30 -10.02 -24.06 -25.06
C SER A 30 -8.95 -24.98 -25.67
N GLU A 31 -8.52 -24.72 -26.91
CA GLU A 31 -7.45 -25.48 -27.58
C GLU A 31 -6.09 -25.45 -26.82
N LYS A 32 -5.98 -24.72 -25.71
CA LYS A 32 -4.75 -24.50 -24.96
C LYS A 32 -4.71 -25.12 -23.55
N ALA A 33 -5.80 -25.70 -23.05
CA ALA A 33 -5.77 -26.37 -21.74
C ALA A 33 -5.28 -27.82 -21.87
N ASN A 34 -4.23 -28.17 -21.13
CA ASN A 34 -3.69 -29.54 -21.07
C ASN A 34 -4.12 -30.31 -19.82
N ILE A 35 -4.63 -29.61 -18.80
CA ILE A 35 -5.20 -30.22 -17.59
C ILE A 35 -6.66 -29.80 -17.44
N THR A 36 -7.46 -30.59 -16.70
CA THR A 36 -8.85 -30.22 -16.38
C THR A 36 -8.93 -29.36 -15.12
N VAL A 37 -10.09 -28.72 -14.91
CA VAL A 37 -10.36 -27.96 -13.67
C VAL A 37 -10.34 -28.88 -12.43
N GLU A 38 -10.77 -30.13 -12.55
CA GLU A 38 -10.70 -31.13 -11.47
C GLU A 38 -9.26 -31.50 -11.13
N GLU A 39 -8.39 -31.61 -12.14
CA GLU A 39 -6.96 -31.81 -11.94
C GLU A 39 -6.32 -30.60 -11.26
N ALA A 40 -6.67 -29.38 -11.67
CA ALA A 40 -6.22 -28.15 -11.01
C ALA A 40 -6.66 -28.10 -9.53
N VAL A 41 -7.91 -28.46 -9.23
CA VAL A 41 -8.42 -28.56 -7.84
C VAL A 41 -7.63 -29.59 -7.03
N ARG A 42 -7.29 -30.76 -7.62
CA ARG A 42 -6.48 -31.78 -6.96
C ARG A 42 -5.06 -31.27 -6.69
N ILE A 43 -4.42 -30.64 -7.68
CA ILE A 43 -3.08 -30.05 -7.55
C ILE A 43 -3.05 -29.07 -6.37
N VAL A 44 -4.05 -28.20 -6.22
CA VAL A 44 -4.11 -27.26 -5.09
C VAL A 44 -4.26 -28.00 -3.76
N LYS A 45 -5.17 -28.98 -3.66
CA LYS A 45 -5.41 -29.75 -2.42
C LYS A 45 -4.23 -30.63 -2.00
N ASP A 46 -3.41 -31.09 -2.94
CA ASP A 46 -2.20 -31.88 -2.67
C ASP A 46 -1.04 -31.02 -2.13
N ASN A 47 -1.17 -29.70 -2.23
CA ASN A 47 -0.13 -28.74 -1.84
C ASN A 47 -0.54 -27.81 -0.69
N PHE A 48 -1.84 -27.56 -0.53
CA PHE A 48 -2.37 -26.63 0.47
C PHE A 48 -3.57 -27.21 1.22
N THR A 49 -3.64 -26.88 2.50
CA THR A 49 -4.79 -27.20 3.34
C THR A 49 -5.86 -26.13 3.18
N ILE A 50 -7.00 -26.49 2.60
CA ILE A 50 -8.18 -25.62 2.52
C ILE A 50 -9.01 -25.83 3.80
N PRO A 51 -9.34 -24.77 4.56
CA PRO A 51 -10.20 -24.87 5.73
C PRO A 51 -11.54 -25.54 5.40
N ALA A 52 -12.01 -26.43 6.26
CA ALA A 52 -13.20 -27.24 6.01
C ALA A 52 -14.48 -26.39 5.92
N GLU A 53 -14.50 -25.24 6.60
CA GLU A 53 -15.55 -24.24 6.55
C GLU A 53 -15.66 -23.54 5.18
N TYR A 54 -14.62 -23.57 4.34
CA TYR A 54 -14.64 -22.93 3.01
C TYR A 54 -15.25 -23.88 1.97
N SER A 55 -16.52 -24.18 2.17
CA SER A 55 -17.25 -25.21 1.42
C SER A 55 -17.78 -24.73 0.06
N ARG A 56 -17.99 -23.42 -0.14
CA ARG A 56 -18.56 -22.86 -1.38
C ARG A 56 -17.49 -22.64 -2.43
N MET A 57 -17.39 -23.58 -3.38
CA MET A 57 -16.43 -23.53 -4.47
C MET A 57 -16.99 -22.83 -5.71
N HIS A 58 -16.22 -21.91 -6.29
CA HIS A 58 -16.45 -21.32 -7.60
C HIS A 58 -15.18 -21.47 -8.45
N THR A 59 -15.35 -21.78 -9.72
CA THR A 59 -14.25 -21.97 -10.66
C THR A 59 -14.50 -21.17 -11.93
N SER A 60 -13.46 -20.51 -12.44
CA SER A 60 -13.49 -19.88 -13.76
C SER A 60 -12.25 -20.27 -14.57
N TYR A 61 -12.43 -20.30 -15.88
CA TYR A 61 -11.33 -20.40 -16.85
C TYR A 61 -11.06 -19.00 -17.39
N ASN A 62 -9.80 -18.58 -17.39
CA ASN A 62 -9.38 -17.30 -17.94
C ASN A 62 -8.35 -17.52 -19.05
N GLU A 63 -8.42 -16.70 -20.08
CA GLU A 63 -7.38 -16.63 -21.11
C GLU A 63 -7.05 -15.17 -21.39
N TYR A 64 -5.85 -14.75 -21.02
CA TYR A 64 -5.35 -13.39 -21.25
C TYR A 64 -3.84 -13.44 -21.47
N ASN A 65 -3.30 -12.52 -22.27
CA ASN A 65 -1.85 -12.44 -22.58
C ASN A 65 -1.22 -13.79 -22.98
N LYS A 66 -1.94 -14.57 -23.82
CA LYS A 66 -1.54 -15.92 -24.27
C LYS A 66 -1.39 -16.96 -23.15
N ARG A 67 -1.85 -16.66 -21.93
CA ARG A 67 -1.85 -17.59 -20.81
C ARG A 67 -3.27 -18.07 -20.51
N ALA A 68 -3.41 -19.38 -20.36
CA ALA A 68 -4.64 -20.04 -19.94
C ALA A 68 -4.53 -20.42 -18.45
N THR A 69 -5.50 -20.00 -17.62
CA THR A 69 -5.49 -20.30 -16.18
C THR A 69 -6.86 -20.75 -15.68
N TYR A 70 -6.84 -21.57 -14.62
CA TYR A 70 -8.01 -21.87 -13.80
C TYR A 70 -7.93 -21.06 -12.51
N SER A 71 -8.94 -20.22 -12.27
CA SER A 71 -9.15 -19.53 -11.00
C SER A 71 -10.10 -20.35 -10.13
N LEU A 72 -9.65 -20.70 -8.93
CA LEU A 72 -10.36 -21.56 -7.99
C LEU A 72 -10.61 -20.77 -6.70
N ASN A 73 -11.85 -20.65 -6.28
CA ASN A 73 -12.26 -19.87 -5.12
C ASN A 73 -13.09 -20.74 -4.18
N TRP A 74 -12.69 -20.86 -2.92
CA TRP A 74 -13.45 -21.50 -1.85
C TRP A 74 -13.84 -20.44 -0.84
N ASN A 75 -15.12 -20.38 -0.47
CA ASN A 75 -15.63 -19.36 0.46
C ASN A 75 -16.35 -20.01 1.63
N SER A 76 -16.22 -19.41 2.81
CA SER A 76 -17.05 -19.74 3.97
C SER A 76 -18.52 -19.41 3.70
N ASP A 77 -19.42 -20.31 4.09
CA ASP A 77 -20.86 -20.05 4.18
C ASP A 77 -21.28 -19.51 5.56
N GLN A 78 -20.37 -19.53 6.54
CA GLN A 78 -20.62 -19.10 7.92
C GLN A 78 -19.81 -17.86 8.33
N PRO A 79 -20.36 -16.97 9.18
CA PRO A 79 -19.58 -15.92 9.85
C PRO A 79 -18.42 -16.51 10.68
N PRO A 80 -17.27 -15.80 10.82
CA PRO A 80 -17.01 -14.43 10.35
C PRO A 80 -16.72 -14.30 8.85
N GLY A 81 -16.87 -15.38 8.08
CA GLY A 81 -16.54 -15.43 6.67
C GLY A 81 -15.09 -15.84 6.44
N GLY A 82 -14.70 -15.90 5.18
CA GLY A 82 -13.34 -16.25 4.77
C GLY A 82 -13.34 -16.81 3.35
N SER A 83 -12.17 -16.79 2.74
CA SER A 83 -11.95 -17.33 1.41
C SER A 83 -10.54 -17.90 1.26
N PHE A 84 -10.42 -18.89 0.39
CA PHE A 84 -9.16 -19.40 -0.15
C PHE A 84 -9.25 -19.27 -1.66
N TYR A 85 -8.26 -18.67 -2.29
CA TYR A 85 -8.14 -18.52 -3.73
C TYR A 85 -6.87 -19.21 -4.21
N ALA A 86 -6.93 -19.82 -5.39
CA ALA A 86 -5.75 -20.26 -6.12
C ALA A 86 -5.92 -20.04 -7.63
N GLU A 87 -4.81 -19.75 -8.30
CA GLU A 87 -4.72 -19.72 -9.75
C GLU A 87 -3.74 -20.78 -10.23
N VAL A 88 -4.17 -21.61 -11.17
CA VAL A 88 -3.36 -22.71 -11.72
C VAL A 88 -3.24 -22.52 -13.23
N ASP A 89 -2.02 -22.67 -13.75
CA ASP A 89 -1.76 -22.63 -15.18
C ASP A 89 -2.38 -23.86 -15.86
N ALA A 90 -3.29 -23.63 -16.80
CA ALA A 90 -4.06 -24.70 -17.44
C ALA A 90 -3.22 -25.54 -18.42
N THR A 91 -1.99 -25.13 -18.74
CA THR A 91 -1.11 -25.82 -19.70
C THR A 91 -0.13 -26.79 -19.03
N ASN A 92 0.32 -26.49 -17.81
CA ASN A 92 1.36 -27.26 -17.13
C ASN A 92 1.04 -27.60 -15.66
N GLY A 93 -0.04 -27.04 -15.10
CA GLY A 93 -0.46 -27.30 -13.73
C GLY A 93 0.34 -26.56 -12.66
N ASP A 94 1.20 -25.62 -13.02
CA ASP A 94 1.90 -24.78 -12.05
C ASP A 94 0.88 -23.95 -11.26
N ILE A 95 1.00 -23.95 -9.93
CA ILE A 95 0.24 -23.02 -9.09
C ILE A 95 0.93 -21.65 -9.20
N LEU A 96 0.18 -20.64 -9.63
CA LEU A 96 0.68 -19.30 -9.92
C LEU A 96 0.42 -18.34 -8.77
N ASN A 97 -0.74 -18.50 -8.14
CA ASN A 97 -1.14 -17.69 -7.02
C ASN A 97 -1.93 -18.56 -6.05
N MET A 98 -1.76 -18.32 -4.77
CA MET A 98 -2.60 -18.85 -3.71
C MET A 98 -2.67 -17.79 -2.62
N GLY A 99 -3.87 -17.48 -2.16
CA GLY A 99 -4.08 -16.59 -1.03
C GLY A 99 -5.24 -17.07 -0.18
N GLN A 100 -5.12 -16.88 1.12
CA GLN A 100 -6.24 -17.08 2.04
C GLN A 100 -6.52 -15.81 2.83
N TRP A 101 -7.81 -15.52 2.97
CA TRP A 101 -8.31 -14.44 3.79
C TRP A 101 -9.32 -15.02 4.77
N GLN A 102 -9.11 -14.77 6.06
CA GLN A 102 -10.08 -15.13 7.08
C GLN A 102 -10.85 -13.87 7.47
N GLY A 103 -12.19 -13.97 7.51
CA GLY A 103 -13.00 -12.92 8.08
C GLY A 103 -12.64 -12.71 9.54
N LYS A 104 -12.74 -11.47 10.03
CA LYS A 104 -12.32 -11.09 11.38
C LYS A 104 -12.98 -12.00 12.44
N THR A 105 -12.21 -12.93 13.01
CA THR A 105 -12.57 -13.61 14.26
C THR A 105 -12.43 -12.63 15.43
N GLN A 106 -12.82 -13.05 16.64
CA GLN A 106 -12.51 -12.26 17.83
C GLN A 106 -11.01 -11.92 17.87
N PRO A 107 -10.62 -10.74 18.40
CA PRO A 107 -9.26 -10.28 18.28
C PRO A 107 -8.36 -11.06 19.25
N SER A 108 -7.63 -12.06 18.76
CA SER A 108 -6.45 -12.61 19.43
C SER A 108 -5.29 -12.70 18.45
N LEU A 109 -4.18 -12.07 18.82
CA LEU A 109 -2.90 -12.43 18.23
C LEU A 109 -2.58 -13.85 18.68
N LYS A 110 -2.32 -14.77 17.77
CA LYS A 110 -1.59 -15.98 18.15
C LYS A 110 -0.12 -15.63 18.15
N LEU A 111 0.52 -15.69 19.32
CA LEU A 111 1.95 -15.46 19.44
C LEU A 111 2.69 -16.32 18.42
N PRO A 112 3.68 -15.78 17.70
CA PRO A 112 4.45 -16.59 16.78
C PRO A 112 5.11 -17.73 17.56
N LEU A 113 4.72 -18.95 17.22
CA LEU A 113 5.38 -20.16 17.71
C LEU A 113 6.65 -20.43 16.91
N LEU A 114 6.67 -20.00 15.65
CA LEU A 114 7.79 -20.16 14.74
C LEU A 114 8.73 -18.97 14.81
N SER A 115 10.02 -19.28 14.83
CA SER A 115 11.08 -18.35 14.50
C SER A 115 11.07 -18.02 13.00
N ALA A 116 11.69 -16.89 12.64
CA ALA A 116 11.87 -16.51 11.23
C ALA A 116 12.62 -17.61 10.44
N ALA A 117 13.59 -18.30 11.04
CA ALA A 117 14.35 -19.37 10.41
C ALA A 117 13.50 -20.63 10.14
N GLU A 118 12.57 -20.99 11.04
CA GLU A 118 11.66 -22.10 10.83
C GLU A 118 10.62 -21.78 9.74
N ALA A 119 10.13 -20.54 9.72
CA ALA A 119 9.26 -20.05 8.66
C ALA A 119 10.00 -20.03 7.31
N GLU A 120 11.25 -19.56 7.26
CA GLU A 120 12.09 -19.56 6.04
C GLU A 120 12.25 -20.98 5.50
N LYS A 121 12.57 -21.94 6.37
CA LYS A 121 12.68 -23.35 5.98
C LYS A 121 11.37 -23.90 5.40
N THR A 122 10.24 -23.53 6.00
CA THR A 122 8.91 -23.92 5.50
C THR A 122 8.65 -23.34 4.11
N ALA A 123 8.97 -22.05 3.90
CA ALA A 123 8.85 -21.39 2.61
C ALA A 123 9.78 -22.02 1.56
N ALA A 124 11.05 -22.25 1.90
CA ALA A 124 12.04 -22.85 1.00
C ALA A 124 11.63 -24.27 0.55
N ASN A 125 11.05 -25.07 1.44
CA ASN A 125 10.52 -26.38 1.10
C ASN A 125 9.33 -26.28 0.12
N LEU A 126 8.42 -25.32 0.34
CA LEU A 126 7.30 -25.08 -0.57
C LEU A 126 7.79 -24.65 -1.96
N VAL A 127 8.72 -23.70 -2.04
CA VAL A 127 9.31 -23.22 -3.29
C VAL A 127 10.01 -24.37 -4.03
N SER A 128 10.79 -25.19 -3.32
CA SER A 128 11.46 -26.37 -3.91
C SER A 128 10.46 -27.40 -4.46
N LYS A 129 9.27 -27.51 -3.85
CA LYS A 129 8.20 -28.41 -4.30
C LYS A 129 7.47 -27.85 -5.54
N LEU A 130 7.06 -26.58 -5.50
CA LEU A 130 6.18 -25.98 -6.50
C LEU A 130 6.93 -25.38 -7.70
N ALA A 131 8.08 -24.76 -7.48
CA ALA A 131 8.89 -24.12 -8.52
C ALA A 131 10.08 -24.98 -8.96
N LYS A 132 9.97 -26.31 -8.85
CA LYS A 132 11.06 -27.28 -9.07
C LYS A 132 11.80 -27.07 -10.40
N GLN A 133 11.06 -26.76 -11.46
CA GLN A 133 11.61 -26.59 -12.81
C GLN A 133 12.59 -25.40 -12.91
N HIS A 134 12.43 -24.38 -12.05
CA HIS A 134 13.24 -23.16 -12.03
C HIS A 134 14.05 -23.00 -10.74
N GLN A 135 14.16 -24.04 -9.92
CA GLN A 135 14.81 -23.95 -8.61
C GLN A 135 16.26 -23.44 -8.70
N ALA A 136 17.01 -23.85 -9.74
CA ALA A 136 18.38 -23.40 -9.96
C ALA A 136 18.49 -21.92 -10.36
N GLU A 137 17.40 -21.34 -10.88
CA GLU A 137 17.30 -19.93 -11.25
C GLU A 137 16.72 -19.08 -10.10
N LEU A 138 16.42 -19.64 -8.92
CA LEU A 138 15.79 -18.89 -7.82
C LEU A 138 16.76 -18.64 -6.68
N GLN A 139 16.90 -17.37 -6.29
CA GLN A 139 17.72 -16.95 -5.15
C GLN A 139 16.90 -16.19 -4.11
N LEU A 140 16.94 -16.67 -2.86
CA LEU A 140 16.32 -16.01 -1.71
C LEU A 140 16.98 -14.64 -1.48
N VAL A 141 16.17 -13.60 -1.36
CA VAL A 141 16.61 -12.24 -1.01
C VAL A 141 16.77 -12.15 0.50
N LYS A 142 18.00 -12.07 1.01
CA LYS A 142 18.30 -12.07 2.46
C LYS A 142 18.29 -10.68 3.11
N ASP A 143 18.38 -9.61 2.32
CA ASP A 143 18.53 -8.23 2.82
C ASP A 143 17.18 -7.52 3.07
N GLU A 144 16.06 -8.21 2.96
CA GLU A 144 14.73 -7.60 3.16
C GLU A 144 14.38 -7.58 4.65
N GLN A 145 14.77 -6.51 5.33
CA GLN A 145 14.25 -6.18 6.66
C GLN A 145 12.72 -6.03 6.58
N GLN A 146 11.99 -6.99 7.15
CA GLN A 146 10.53 -6.94 7.25
C GLN A 146 10.12 -6.34 8.59
N ILE A 147 9.45 -5.20 8.56
CA ILE A 147 8.79 -4.71 9.76
C ILE A 147 7.51 -5.52 9.93
N LEU A 148 7.44 -6.28 11.03
CA LEU A 148 6.26 -7.05 11.38
C LEU A 148 5.38 -6.21 12.31
N SER A 149 4.07 -6.38 12.24
CA SER A 149 3.12 -5.70 13.13
C SER A 149 2.45 -6.73 14.04
N LEU A 150 2.30 -6.39 15.31
CA LEU A 150 1.41 -7.10 16.21
C LEU A 150 0.00 -6.54 16.01
N SER A 151 -0.80 -7.32 15.28
CA SER A 151 -2.21 -7.00 15.09
C SER A 151 -3.07 -8.01 15.84
N SER A 152 -4.05 -7.51 16.58
CA SER A 152 -5.11 -8.37 17.11
C SER A 152 -6.11 -8.80 16.01
N SER A 153 -5.98 -8.25 14.80
CA SER A 153 -6.94 -8.47 13.70
C SER A 153 -6.35 -9.15 12.47
N GLN A 154 -5.02 -9.31 12.40
CA GLN A 154 -4.31 -9.95 11.30
C GLN A 154 -3.23 -10.89 11.86
N PRO A 155 -2.98 -12.04 11.23
CA PRO A 155 -1.97 -12.97 11.69
C PRO A 155 -0.57 -12.36 11.57
N PHE A 156 0.27 -12.63 12.56
CA PHE A 156 1.71 -12.36 12.47
C PHE A 156 2.29 -13.16 11.30
N THR A 157 2.80 -12.49 10.27
CA THR A 157 3.12 -13.13 8.98
C THR A 157 4.55 -12.82 8.55
N TYR A 158 5.37 -13.86 8.41
CA TYR A 158 6.70 -13.78 7.79
C TYR A 158 6.55 -13.82 6.27
N ASN A 159 7.19 -12.90 5.56
CA ASN A 159 7.22 -12.91 4.11
C ASN A 159 8.60 -13.41 3.64
N PHE A 160 8.69 -13.99 2.46
CA PHE A 160 9.95 -14.42 1.87
C PHE A 160 9.86 -14.21 0.37
N ARG A 161 10.97 -13.80 -0.25
CA ARG A 161 11.04 -13.53 -1.68
C ARG A 161 12.25 -14.20 -2.29
N TRP A 162 12.04 -14.90 -3.39
CA TRP A 162 13.07 -15.37 -4.29
C TRP A 162 13.00 -14.56 -5.57
N ASN A 163 14.14 -14.03 -6.00
CA ASN A 163 14.27 -13.43 -7.33
C ASN A 163 14.73 -14.50 -8.32
N ARG A 164 14.28 -14.39 -9.56
CA ARG A 164 14.88 -15.10 -10.69
C ARG A 164 16.29 -14.57 -10.93
N MET A 165 17.23 -15.47 -11.15
CA MET A 165 18.62 -15.20 -11.51
C MET A 165 18.82 -15.63 -12.96
N VAL A 166 19.35 -14.75 -13.77
CA VAL A 166 19.74 -15.05 -15.16
C VAL A 166 21.19 -14.62 -15.32
N ASN A 167 22.09 -15.57 -15.66
CA ASN A 167 23.53 -15.31 -15.73
C ASN A 167 24.08 -14.61 -14.46
N ASP A 168 23.69 -15.10 -13.28
CA ASP A 168 24.04 -14.55 -11.96
C ASP A 168 23.59 -13.09 -11.70
N ILE A 169 22.73 -12.53 -12.56
CA ILE A 169 22.15 -11.20 -12.41
C ILE A 169 20.68 -11.34 -11.98
N PRO A 170 20.24 -10.61 -10.94
CA PRO A 170 18.87 -10.71 -10.48
C PRO A 170 17.89 -10.09 -11.49
N PHE A 171 16.72 -10.71 -11.61
CA PHE A 171 15.56 -10.20 -12.31
C PHE A 171 14.40 -10.07 -11.29
N PRO A 172 14.37 -8.99 -10.48
CA PRO A 172 13.49 -8.90 -9.32
C PRO A 172 12.00 -8.94 -9.66
N GLY A 173 11.61 -8.54 -10.87
CA GLY A 173 10.22 -8.63 -11.35
C GLY A 173 9.73 -10.06 -11.60
N ASN A 174 10.58 -11.07 -11.48
CA ASN A 174 10.28 -12.48 -11.68
C ASN A 174 10.79 -13.30 -10.49
N GLY A 175 10.04 -14.31 -10.07
CA GLY A 175 10.42 -15.17 -8.96
C GLY A 175 9.22 -15.64 -8.14
N VAL A 176 9.44 -15.86 -6.84
CA VAL A 176 8.44 -16.41 -5.93
C VAL A 176 8.35 -15.57 -4.66
N THR A 177 7.15 -15.27 -4.19
CA THR A 177 6.91 -14.75 -2.84
C THR A 177 6.06 -15.71 -2.03
N VAL A 178 6.38 -15.87 -0.75
CA VAL A 178 5.65 -16.73 0.18
C VAL A 178 5.42 -15.97 1.48
N ALA A 179 4.18 -15.99 1.98
CA ALA A 179 3.83 -15.44 3.28
C ALA A 179 3.36 -16.57 4.20
N ILE A 180 3.89 -16.62 5.43
CA ILE A 180 3.69 -17.70 6.39
C ILE A 180 3.25 -17.14 7.73
N SER A 181 2.17 -17.69 8.26
CA SER A 181 1.70 -17.44 9.63
C SER A 181 2.77 -17.88 10.63
N GLY A 182 3.28 -16.95 11.43
CA GLY A 182 4.22 -17.26 12.51
C GLY A 182 3.58 -18.06 13.64
N ALA A 183 2.24 -18.04 13.75
CA ALA A 183 1.50 -18.74 14.80
C ALA A 183 1.52 -20.26 14.64
N ASP A 184 1.37 -20.76 13.41
CA ASP A 184 1.14 -22.18 13.13
C ASP A 184 1.85 -22.69 11.86
N GLY A 185 2.55 -21.81 11.13
CA GLY A 185 3.27 -22.17 9.91
C GLY A 185 2.38 -22.32 8.68
N GLN A 186 1.10 -21.95 8.77
CA GLN A 186 0.21 -22.00 7.63
C GLN A 186 0.66 -21.01 6.54
N ILE A 187 0.66 -21.45 5.28
CA ILE A 187 0.95 -20.58 4.14
C ILE A 187 -0.24 -19.64 3.92
N ILE A 188 -0.04 -18.35 4.09
CA ILE A 188 -1.07 -17.32 3.90
C ILE A 188 -1.15 -16.90 2.42
N ASN A 189 0.00 -16.75 1.79
CA ASN A 189 0.12 -16.31 0.41
C ASN A 189 1.27 -17.03 -0.30
N TYR A 190 1.09 -17.34 -1.57
CA TYR A 190 2.12 -17.80 -2.48
C TYR A 190 1.88 -17.13 -3.83
N SER A 191 2.89 -16.47 -4.39
CA SER A 191 2.84 -15.90 -5.73
C SER A 191 4.06 -16.32 -6.52
N TYR A 192 3.84 -16.80 -7.74
CA TYR A 192 4.86 -17.27 -8.66
C TYR A 192 4.72 -16.52 -9.99
N THR A 193 5.62 -15.56 -10.18
CA THR A 193 5.66 -14.69 -11.35
C THR A 193 6.81 -15.13 -12.25
N TRP A 194 6.47 -15.62 -13.44
CA TRP A 194 7.45 -16.09 -14.41
C TRP A 194 7.08 -15.68 -15.83
N SER A 195 7.84 -14.74 -16.38
CA SER A 195 7.73 -14.30 -17.76
C SER A 195 8.50 -15.27 -18.66
N LYS A 196 7.78 -15.88 -19.61
CA LYS A 196 8.30 -16.82 -20.61
C LYS A 196 8.73 -16.07 -21.87
N ASP A 197 9.53 -16.73 -22.71
CA ASP A 197 9.89 -16.27 -24.05
C ASP A 197 10.52 -14.86 -24.08
N LEU A 198 11.42 -14.61 -23.12
CA LEU A 198 12.15 -13.36 -23.00
C LEU A 198 13.58 -13.50 -23.51
N ASP A 199 14.04 -12.50 -24.26
CA ASP A 199 15.43 -12.40 -24.72
C ASP A 199 16.25 -11.58 -23.73
N PHE A 200 17.23 -12.21 -23.09
CA PHE A 200 18.08 -11.55 -22.08
C PHE A 200 19.38 -11.03 -22.70
N PRO A 201 19.66 -9.72 -22.59
CA PRO A 201 20.95 -9.16 -23.04
C PRO A 201 22.11 -9.70 -22.20
N GLN A 202 23.27 -9.89 -22.83
CA GLN A 202 24.48 -10.38 -22.17
C GLN A 202 25.21 -9.26 -21.43
N ALA A 203 25.86 -9.58 -20.31
CA ALA A 203 26.59 -8.62 -19.48
C ALA A 203 28.07 -8.45 -19.84
N THR A 204 28.47 -8.65 -21.11
CA THR A 204 29.89 -8.66 -21.52
C THR A 204 30.51 -7.27 -21.66
N ASP A 205 29.74 -6.31 -22.19
CA ASP A 205 30.22 -4.97 -22.55
C ASP A 205 29.46 -3.88 -21.78
N ILE A 206 29.15 -4.15 -20.51
CA ILE A 206 28.44 -3.19 -19.66
C ILE A 206 29.39 -2.12 -19.11
N ILE A 207 28.84 -0.93 -18.87
CA ILE A 207 29.53 0.13 -18.13
C ILE A 207 29.78 -0.31 -16.69
N SER A 208 30.81 0.25 -16.08
CA SER A 208 31.12 0.04 -14.65
C SER A 208 30.07 0.69 -13.73
N PRO A 209 29.91 0.19 -12.48
CA PRO A 209 29.09 0.85 -11.47
C PRO A 209 29.45 2.32 -11.23
N GLU A 210 30.75 2.66 -11.30
CA GLU A 210 31.25 4.04 -11.14
C GLU A 210 30.81 4.94 -12.30
N GLN A 211 30.86 4.44 -13.54
CA GLN A 211 30.34 5.15 -14.71
C GLN A 211 28.82 5.34 -14.60
N ALA A 212 28.07 4.34 -14.12
CA ALA A 212 26.63 4.48 -13.92
C ALA A 212 26.33 5.54 -12.86
N LYS A 213 27.07 5.56 -11.75
CA LYS A 213 26.95 6.61 -10.72
C LYS A 213 27.25 8.00 -11.29
N GLN A 214 28.25 8.12 -12.16
CA GLN A 214 28.58 9.38 -12.82
C GLN A 214 27.45 9.84 -13.74
N VAL A 215 26.92 8.95 -14.60
CA VAL A 215 25.76 9.25 -15.45
C VAL A 215 24.55 9.67 -14.63
N PHE A 216 24.29 9.01 -13.50
CA PHE A 216 23.20 9.37 -12.60
C PHE A 216 23.36 10.78 -12.04
N THR A 217 24.59 11.18 -11.72
CA THR A 217 24.91 12.49 -11.14
C THR A 217 24.89 13.61 -12.20
N ASP A 218 25.36 13.32 -13.40
CA ASP A 218 25.41 14.30 -14.51
C ASP A 218 24.05 14.49 -15.20
N THR A 219 23.13 13.56 -14.99
CA THR A 219 21.74 13.62 -15.49
C THR A 219 20.83 14.14 -14.37
N PRO A 220 19.79 14.94 -14.67
CA PRO A 220 18.78 15.34 -13.67
C PRO A 220 17.87 14.16 -13.28
N MET A 221 18.45 13.08 -12.75
CA MET A 221 17.74 11.87 -12.29
C MET A 221 16.85 12.14 -11.08
N LEU A 222 17.23 13.14 -10.28
CA LEU A 222 16.40 13.69 -9.22
C LEU A 222 15.88 15.07 -9.65
N GLU A 223 14.64 15.37 -9.25
CA GLU A 223 13.99 16.64 -9.53
C GLU A 223 13.52 17.29 -8.21
N LEU A 224 13.66 18.61 -8.13
CA LEU A 224 13.07 19.41 -7.05
C LEU A 224 11.57 19.55 -7.33
N GLN A 225 10.73 19.14 -6.38
CA GLN A 225 9.27 19.18 -6.55
C GLN A 225 8.58 19.62 -5.27
N TYR A 226 7.42 20.25 -5.44
CA TYR A 226 6.47 20.40 -4.34
C TYR A 226 5.70 19.08 -4.16
N TYR A 227 5.74 18.54 -2.95
CA TYR A 227 5.07 17.31 -2.56
C TYR A 227 3.91 17.61 -1.62
N VAL A 228 2.78 16.95 -1.85
CA VAL A 228 1.57 17.09 -1.06
C VAL A 228 1.33 15.75 -0.36
N PRO A 229 1.69 15.62 0.93
CA PRO A 229 1.54 14.36 1.65
C PRO A 229 0.08 13.92 1.74
N PRO A 230 -0.23 12.62 1.59
CA PRO A 230 -1.59 12.13 1.76
C PRO A 230 -2.06 12.31 3.20
N ILE A 231 -3.35 12.60 3.38
CA ILE A 231 -3.99 12.77 4.69
C ILE A 231 -4.28 11.36 5.26
N MET A 232 -3.65 11.01 6.38
CA MET A 232 -3.86 9.69 7.05
C MET A 232 -5.19 9.61 7.81
N ASP A 233 -5.61 10.71 8.43
CA ASP A 233 -6.89 10.79 9.15
C ASP A 233 -7.69 11.99 8.62
N PRO A 234 -8.78 11.77 7.87
CA PRO A 234 -9.60 12.85 7.33
C PRO A 234 -10.31 13.69 8.41
N GLN A 235 -10.27 13.30 9.69
CA GLN A 235 -10.76 14.13 10.81
C GLN A 235 -9.70 15.08 11.39
N THR A 236 -8.44 14.96 10.98
CA THR A 236 -7.41 15.91 11.43
C THR A 236 -7.70 17.30 10.92
N SER A 237 -7.73 18.26 11.84
CA SER A 237 -8.00 19.68 11.56
C SER A 237 -6.75 20.46 11.14
N GLU A 238 -5.58 19.82 11.08
CA GLU A 238 -4.34 20.49 10.68
C GLU A 238 -4.32 20.68 9.15
N PRO A 239 -3.97 21.90 8.67
CA PRO A 239 -3.90 22.14 7.25
C PRO A 239 -2.80 21.28 6.62
N GLN A 240 -3.12 20.66 5.49
CA GLN A 240 -2.16 19.88 4.71
C GLN A 240 -0.97 20.78 4.30
N GLN A 241 0.21 20.49 4.85
CA GLN A 241 1.42 21.25 4.56
C GLN A 241 2.08 20.72 3.28
N VAL A 242 2.30 21.62 2.32
CA VAL A 242 3.09 21.31 1.13
C VAL A 242 4.57 21.30 1.52
N LEU A 243 5.28 20.27 1.06
CA LEU A 243 6.70 20.07 1.31
C LEU A 243 7.49 20.34 0.04
N LEU A 244 8.77 20.66 0.20
CA LEU A 244 9.71 20.80 -0.90
C LEU A 244 10.73 19.66 -0.82
N VAL A 245 10.77 18.82 -1.84
CA VAL A 245 11.54 17.56 -1.82
C VAL A 245 12.35 17.36 -3.09
N TYR A 246 13.43 16.57 -2.99
CA TYR A 246 14.06 15.92 -4.12
C TYR A 246 13.56 14.49 -4.25
N GLN A 247 13.14 14.09 -5.45
CA GLN A 247 12.71 12.72 -5.73
C GLN A 247 13.09 12.29 -7.17
N PRO A 248 13.12 10.98 -7.50
CA PRO A 248 13.33 10.53 -8.87
C PRO A 248 12.42 11.24 -9.86
N SER A 249 13.02 11.77 -10.92
CA SER A 249 12.29 12.38 -12.02
C SER A 249 11.41 11.33 -12.71
N ASN A 250 10.23 11.76 -13.16
CA ASN A 250 9.32 10.92 -13.92
C ASN A 250 9.81 10.66 -15.36
N ASP A 251 10.81 11.40 -15.83
CA ASP A 251 11.34 11.27 -17.19
C ASP A 251 12.26 10.05 -17.36
N PHE A 252 12.83 9.57 -16.25
CA PHE A 252 13.79 8.47 -16.22
C PHE A 252 13.23 7.34 -15.38
N TYR A 253 13.10 6.14 -15.97
CA TYR A 253 12.42 4.98 -15.40
C TYR A 253 12.94 4.58 -14.01
N GLY A 254 12.44 5.22 -12.94
CA GLY A 254 12.96 5.07 -11.58
C GLY A 254 14.45 5.44 -11.43
N GLY A 255 15.00 6.28 -12.31
CA GLY A 255 16.44 6.60 -12.34
C GLY A 255 17.32 5.47 -12.91
N ALA A 256 16.77 4.60 -13.76
CA ALA A 256 17.50 3.52 -14.40
C ALA A 256 18.50 4.02 -15.45
N ILE A 257 19.64 3.34 -15.53
CA ILE A 257 20.68 3.57 -16.53
C ILE A 257 20.92 2.26 -17.26
N ASP A 258 20.77 2.27 -18.58
CA ASP A 258 21.00 1.11 -19.41
C ASP A 258 22.47 0.71 -19.31
N ALA A 259 22.73 -0.53 -18.89
CA ALA A 259 24.07 -0.97 -18.55
C ALA A 259 24.96 -1.14 -19.78
N LEU A 260 24.39 -1.38 -20.97
CA LEU A 260 25.16 -1.57 -22.20
C LEU A 260 25.54 -0.25 -22.84
N THR A 261 24.62 0.71 -22.84
CA THR A 261 24.80 2.00 -23.52
C THR A 261 25.29 3.11 -22.60
N GLY A 262 25.11 2.95 -21.29
CA GLY A 262 25.36 3.98 -20.29
C GLY A 262 24.43 5.18 -20.38
N LYS A 263 23.28 5.05 -21.06
CA LYS A 263 22.30 6.12 -21.21
C LYS A 263 21.19 5.99 -20.16
N PRO A 264 20.62 7.11 -19.68
CA PRO A 264 19.39 7.08 -18.90
C PRO A 264 18.28 6.34 -19.66
N VAL A 265 17.58 5.46 -18.96
CA VAL A 265 16.42 4.76 -19.51
C VAL A 265 15.23 5.71 -19.46
N THR A 266 14.77 6.15 -20.61
CA THR A 266 13.55 6.94 -20.74
C THR A 266 12.41 6.03 -21.15
N LEU A 267 11.23 6.25 -20.59
CA LEU A 267 10.04 5.56 -21.07
C LEU A 267 9.59 6.11 -22.44
N GLY A 268 9.98 7.32 -22.85
CA GLY A 268 9.62 7.90 -24.14
C GLY A 268 10.41 7.29 -25.31
N GLY A 269 9.75 7.08 -26.45
CA GLY A 269 10.39 6.59 -27.67
C GLY A 269 11.59 7.47 -28.05
N GLN A 270 12.68 6.85 -28.48
CA GLN A 270 13.88 7.55 -28.90
C GLN A 270 13.57 8.50 -30.06
N GLU A 271 13.52 9.79 -29.75
CA GLU A 271 13.85 10.85 -30.71
C GLU A 271 14.85 11.80 -30.04
N VAL A 272 15.97 11.25 -29.56
CA VAL A 272 17.22 12.02 -29.50
C VAL A 272 17.73 12.16 -30.93
N ALA A 273 16.97 12.88 -31.76
CA ALA A 273 17.46 13.36 -33.03
C ALA A 273 18.43 14.50 -32.72
N GLU A 274 19.70 14.26 -33.04
CA GLU A 274 20.78 15.23 -33.14
C GLU A 274 20.28 16.64 -33.50
N ARG A 275 20.14 17.51 -32.50
CA ARG A 275 20.21 18.95 -32.76
C ARG A 275 21.65 19.39 -32.61
N SER A 276 22.30 19.28 -33.76
CA SER A 276 23.50 20.02 -34.17
C SER A 276 23.64 21.36 -33.47
N SER A 277 24.80 21.55 -32.87
CA SER A 277 25.53 22.82 -32.71
C SER A 277 24.75 24.11 -33.01
N SER A 278 24.21 24.73 -31.96
CA SER A 278 24.17 26.18 -31.90
C SER A 278 24.62 26.60 -30.51
N THR A 279 25.80 27.20 -30.45
CA THR A 279 26.42 27.80 -29.28
C THR A 279 25.44 28.72 -28.54
N ALA A 280 25.00 28.30 -27.36
CA ALA A 280 24.59 29.19 -26.28
C ALA A 280 25.21 28.62 -25.00
N ALA A 281 26.18 29.35 -24.48
CA ALA A 281 27.00 28.95 -23.36
C ALA A 281 26.16 28.61 -22.12
N THR A 282 26.51 27.49 -21.50
CA THR A 282 26.17 27.13 -20.12
C THR A 282 26.51 28.31 -19.21
N GLN A 283 25.51 28.95 -18.62
CA GLN A 283 25.69 29.71 -17.39
C GLN A 283 24.97 28.99 -16.25
N PRO A 284 25.65 28.75 -15.12
CA PRO A 284 24.97 28.34 -13.91
C PRO A 284 24.04 29.47 -13.47
N ALA A 285 22.80 29.14 -13.12
CA ALA A 285 21.83 30.10 -12.61
C ALA A 285 22.35 30.78 -11.34
N LYS A 286 23.04 31.90 -11.49
CA LYS A 286 23.29 32.85 -10.41
C LYS A 286 22.01 33.62 -10.18
N ALA A 287 21.49 33.52 -8.96
CA ALA A 287 20.46 34.39 -8.43
C ALA A 287 20.84 35.85 -8.69
N SER A 288 20.08 36.51 -9.56
CA SER A 288 20.09 37.97 -9.69
C SER A 288 18.75 38.47 -9.18
N ALA A 289 18.81 39.07 -7.99
CA ALA A 289 17.73 39.84 -7.41
C ALA A 289 17.41 41.06 -8.29
N SER A 290 16.12 41.26 -8.54
CA SER A 290 15.43 42.54 -8.83
C SER A 290 14.50 42.43 -10.02
N SER A 291 13.24 42.07 -9.75
CA SER A 291 12.08 42.87 -10.16
C SER A 291 10.80 42.30 -9.54
N THR A 292 10.16 43.14 -8.73
CA THR A 292 8.76 43.07 -8.26
C THR A 292 8.33 41.77 -7.58
N VAL A 293 8.50 41.75 -6.25
CA VAL A 293 7.76 40.89 -5.33
C VAL A 293 6.26 41.20 -5.48
N GLN A 294 5.53 40.36 -6.20
CA GLN A 294 4.11 40.18 -5.94
C GLN A 294 4.01 39.16 -4.80
N PRO A 295 3.44 39.51 -3.63
CA PRO A 295 2.95 38.50 -2.73
C PRO A 295 1.85 37.75 -3.47
N ALA A 296 1.97 36.43 -3.61
CA ALA A 296 0.83 35.59 -3.93
C ALA A 296 -0.10 35.57 -2.70
N SER A 297 -0.82 36.68 -2.52
CA SER A 297 -1.93 36.82 -1.59
C SER A 297 -3.12 37.38 -2.37
N ASP A 298 -3.55 36.67 -3.40
CA ASP A 298 -4.94 36.78 -3.81
C ASP A 298 -5.72 35.77 -2.98
N GLN A 299 -6.11 36.23 -1.78
CA GLN A 299 -7.40 35.84 -1.24
C GLN A 299 -8.43 36.21 -2.30
N ASP A 300 -8.83 35.24 -3.12
CA ASP A 300 -10.09 35.30 -3.83
C ASP A 300 -11.21 35.08 -2.79
N THR A 301 -11.37 36.07 -1.90
CA THR A 301 -12.49 36.18 -0.97
C THR A 301 -13.56 37.02 -1.64
N THR A 302 -14.21 36.47 -2.65
CA THR A 302 -15.65 36.71 -2.79
C THR A 302 -16.33 35.83 -1.74
N GLN A 303 -16.57 36.40 -0.55
CA GLN A 303 -17.56 35.85 0.39
C GLN A 303 -18.95 35.96 -0.23
N ASN A 304 -19.27 35.07 -1.17
CA ASN A 304 -20.65 34.68 -1.45
C ASN A 304 -20.96 33.50 -0.54
N SER A 305 -21.80 33.72 0.46
CA SER A 305 -22.29 32.72 1.41
C SER A 305 -23.25 31.69 0.80
N GLY A 306 -23.38 31.62 -0.53
CA GLY A 306 -24.23 30.67 -1.22
C GLY A 306 -23.42 29.64 -1.98
N GLN A 307 -23.54 28.36 -1.62
CA GLN A 307 -23.17 27.28 -2.52
C GLN A 307 -24.07 27.34 -3.77
N ILE A 308 -23.52 27.02 -4.94
CA ILE A 308 -24.30 26.84 -6.15
C ILE A 308 -25.28 25.69 -5.97
N SER A 309 -26.47 25.86 -6.51
CA SER A 309 -27.51 24.83 -6.55
C SER A 309 -27.13 23.68 -7.49
N GLN A 310 -27.79 22.54 -7.30
CA GLN A 310 -27.70 21.41 -8.23
C GLN A 310 -28.01 21.84 -9.69
N ALA A 311 -29.02 22.69 -9.89
CA ALA A 311 -29.41 23.15 -11.21
C ALA A 311 -28.31 23.98 -11.88
N GLU A 312 -27.62 24.83 -11.11
CA GLU A 312 -26.47 25.60 -11.58
C GLU A 312 -25.28 24.68 -11.92
N ALA A 313 -24.98 23.70 -11.07
CA ALA A 313 -23.95 22.69 -11.34
C ALA A 313 -24.22 21.91 -12.63
N ILE A 314 -25.47 21.45 -12.84
CA ILE A 314 -25.88 20.79 -14.09
C ILE A 314 -25.73 21.72 -15.29
N ASN A 315 -26.07 23.00 -15.15
CA ASN A 315 -25.93 23.98 -16.23
C ASN A 315 -24.45 24.25 -16.58
N ILE A 316 -23.56 24.26 -15.58
CA ILE A 316 -22.11 24.36 -15.80
C ILE A 316 -21.62 23.16 -16.63
N ILE A 317 -22.01 21.95 -16.25
CA ILE A 317 -21.63 20.71 -16.96
C ILE A 317 -22.13 20.75 -18.41
N LYS A 318 -23.41 21.12 -18.64
CA LYS A 318 -23.99 21.22 -19.99
C LYS A 318 -23.36 22.28 -20.88
N LYS A 319 -22.79 23.34 -20.30
CA LYS A 319 -22.00 24.35 -21.02
C LYS A 319 -20.59 23.84 -21.35
N ALA A 320 -20.03 22.99 -20.49
CA ALA A 320 -18.71 22.42 -20.69
C ALA A 320 -18.71 21.34 -21.79
N ILE A 321 -19.68 20.42 -21.74
CA ILE A 321 -19.76 19.25 -22.62
C ILE A 321 -21.22 18.89 -22.95
N LYS A 322 -21.43 18.30 -24.13
CA LYS A 322 -22.73 17.77 -24.54
C LYS A 322 -22.96 16.42 -23.87
N ILE A 323 -24.05 16.30 -23.10
CA ILE A 323 -24.49 15.03 -22.52
C ILE A 323 -25.42 14.33 -23.53
N PRO A 324 -25.18 13.06 -23.89
CA PRO A 324 -26.08 12.31 -24.76
C PRO A 324 -27.51 12.25 -24.21
N SER A 325 -28.51 12.44 -25.07
CA SER A 325 -29.92 12.42 -24.67
C SER A 325 -30.43 11.04 -24.24
N SER A 326 -29.68 9.98 -24.54
CA SER A 326 -29.93 8.61 -24.07
C SER A 326 -29.64 8.44 -22.58
N LEU A 327 -28.86 9.33 -21.97
CA LEU A 327 -28.52 9.28 -20.55
C LEU A 327 -29.52 10.08 -19.73
N VAL A 328 -30.02 9.45 -18.66
CA VAL A 328 -30.96 10.05 -17.71
C VAL A 328 -30.23 10.32 -16.40
N LEU A 329 -30.53 11.46 -15.76
CA LEU A 329 -29.97 11.80 -14.46
C LEU A 329 -30.40 10.75 -13.42
N GLN A 330 -29.43 10.08 -12.82
CA GLN A 330 -29.65 9.03 -11.83
C GLN A 330 -29.42 9.54 -10.41
N SER A 331 -28.31 10.24 -10.19
CA SER A 331 -27.95 10.72 -8.86
C SER A 331 -27.29 12.09 -8.91
N SER A 332 -27.49 12.84 -7.84
CA SER A 332 -26.83 14.11 -7.59
C SER A 332 -26.72 14.30 -6.10
N ASN A 333 -25.50 14.32 -5.59
CA ASN A 333 -25.20 14.57 -4.18
C ASN A 333 -24.05 15.57 -4.11
N HIS A 334 -23.83 16.16 -2.94
CA HIS A 334 -22.57 16.85 -2.69
C HIS A 334 -21.90 16.28 -1.45
N SER A 335 -20.58 16.29 -1.46
CA SER A 335 -19.74 15.79 -0.39
C SER A 335 -18.51 16.70 -0.23
N PRO A 336 -17.79 16.63 0.91
CA PRO A 336 -16.45 17.19 0.99
C PRO A 336 -15.57 16.68 -0.16
N ASP A 337 -14.70 17.54 -0.70
CA ASP A 337 -13.64 17.10 -1.60
C ASP A 337 -12.59 16.31 -0.82
N TRP A 338 -12.09 15.22 -1.40
CA TRP A 338 -11.14 14.35 -0.70
C TRP A 338 -9.73 14.96 -0.61
N ARG A 339 -9.34 15.84 -1.55
CA ARG A 339 -8.06 16.58 -1.50
C ARG A 339 -8.18 17.86 -0.70
N ASN A 340 -9.32 18.53 -0.80
CA ASN A 340 -9.61 19.78 -0.11
C ASN A 340 -10.86 19.61 0.78
N PRO A 341 -10.77 18.95 1.95
CA PRO A 341 -11.95 18.65 2.79
C PRO A 341 -12.78 19.87 3.24
N GLY A 342 -12.17 21.08 3.20
CA GLY A 342 -12.88 22.34 3.44
C GLY A 342 -13.78 22.82 2.29
N GLU A 343 -13.76 22.12 1.15
CA GLU A 343 -14.57 22.40 -0.03
C GLU A 343 -15.67 21.36 -0.20
N GLN A 344 -16.79 21.77 -0.80
CA GLN A 344 -17.91 20.89 -1.12
C GLN A 344 -17.98 20.73 -2.63
N VAL A 345 -18.27 19.52 -3.09
CA VAL A 345 -18.29 19.16 -4.52
C VAL A 345 -19.58 18.45 -4.84
N TRP A 346 -20.29 18.93 -5.86
CA TRP A 346 -21.42 18.23 -6.46
C TRP A 346 -20.91 17.05 -7.29
N ASN A 347 -21.32 15.84 -6.94
CA ASN A 347 -21.13 14.62 -7.73
C ASN A 347 -22.44 14.29 -8.44
N ILE A 348 -22.44 14.31 -9.78
CA ILE A 348 -23.64 14.12 -10.59
C ILE A 348 -23.40 13.00 -11.59
N GLN A 349 -24.35 12.06 -11.67
CA GLN A 349 -24.25 10.88 -12.51
C GLN A 349 -25.49 10.70 -13.38
N TRP A 350 -25.25 10.38 -14.65
CA TRP A 350 -26.26 9.99 -15.63
C TRP A 350 -25.92 8.60 -16.16
N ASN A 351 -26.93 7.75 -16.31
CA ASN A 351 -26.78 6.43 -16.92
C ASN A 351 -27.87 6.20 -17.97
N THR A 352 -27.68 5.21 -18.83
CA THR A 352 -28.78 4.65 -19.63
C THR A 352 -29.89 4.13 -18.72
N ASP A 353 -31.13 4.22 -19.21
CA ASP A 353 -32.30 3.65 -18.55
C ASP A 353 -32.30 2.12 -18.82
N PRO A 354 -32.05 1.27 -17.81
CA PRO A 354 -31.98 -0.18 -18.01
C PRO A 354 -33.33 -0.78 -18.43
N ALA A 355 -34.44 -0.04 -18.26
CA ALA A 355 -35.74 -0.46 -18.77
C ALA A 355 -35.89 -0.24 -20.28
N LYS A 356 -34.98 0.52 -20.92
CA LYS A 356 -35.05 0.91 -22.34
C LYS A 356 -33.93 0.34 -23.21
N THR A 357 -32.80 -0.04 -22.61
CA THR A 357 -31.66 -0.59 -23.34
C THR A 357 -30.85 -1.55 -22.47
N ASN A 358 -30.22 -2.54 -23.10
CA ASN A 358 -29.24 -3.44 -22.48
C ASN A 358 -27.82 -2.84 -22.48
N GLU A 359 -27.63 -1.66 -23.09
CA GLU A 359 -26.35 -0.95 -23.02
C GLU A 359 -26.22 -0.22 -21.69
N HIS A 360 -25.09 -0.38 -21.02
CA HIS A 360 -24.78 0.28 -19.74
C HIS A 360 -23.79 1.42 -19.95
N LEU A 361 -24.27 2.54 -20.50
CA LEU A 361 -23.46 3.76 -20.65
C LEU A 361 -23.64 4.66 -19.42
N TYR A 362 -22.58 5.36 -19.05
CA TYR A 362 -22.58 6.33 -17.96
C TYR A 362 -21.81 7.59 -18.30
N PHE A 363 -22.20 8.69 -17.65
CA PHE A 363 -21.49 9.95 -17.61
C PHE A 363 -21.51 10.44 -16.16
N SER A 364 -20.35 10.80 -15.61
CA SER A 364 -20.22 11.40 -14.29
C SER A 364 -19.47 12.71 -14.39
N ALA A 365 -19.86 13.69 -13.57
CA ALA A 365 -19.16 14.96 -13.45
C ALA A 365 -19.16 15.49 -12.02
N ARG A 366 -18.11 16.25 -11.71
CA ARG A 366 -17.85 16.87 -10.40
C ARG A 366 -17.67 18.38 -10.55
N VAL A 367 -18.41 19.16 -9.76
CA VAL A 367 -18.36 20.63 -9.78
C VAL A 367 -18.17 21.18 -8.38
N ASN A 368 -17.24 22.11 -8.19
CA ASN A 368 -17.05 22.79 -6.92
C ASN A 368 -18.34 23.55 -6.54
N ALA A 369 -18.89 23.25 -5.37
CA ALA A 369 -20.16 23.83 -4.93
C ALA A 369 -20.04 25.30 -4.53
N ARG A 370 -18.83 25.85 -4.37
CA ARG A 370 -18.62 27.28 -4.05
C ARG A 370 -18.25 28.08 -5.30
N THR A 371 -17.25 27.60 -6.05
CA THR A 371 -16.70 28.35 -7.20
C THR A 371 -17.43 28.05 -8.51
N GLY A 372 -18.12 26.91 -8.60
CA GLY A 372 -18.67 26.43 -9.87
C GLY A 372 -17.63 25.87 -10.84
N ASP A 373 -16.38 25.68 -10.39
CA ASP A 373 -15.34 25.05 -11.21
C ASP A 373 -15.71 23.62 -11.57
N LEU A 374 -15.57 23.25 -12.84
CA LEU A 374 -15.60 21.85 -13.25
C LEU A 374 -14.30 21.19 -12.77
N ILE A 375 -14.43 20.26 -11.82
CA ILE A 375 -13.30 19.54 -11.19
C ILE A 375 -13.02 18.25 -11.94
N GLY A 376 -14.05 17.56 -12.41
CA GLY A 376 -13.82 16.34 -13.16
C GLY A 376 -15.03 15.90 -13.97
N LEU A 377 -14.77 15.08 -14.98
CA LEU A 377 -15.79 14.33 -15.70
C LEU A 377 -15.19 13.04 -16.21
N ASN A 378 -16.03 12.03 -16.35
CA ASN A 378 -15.67 10.79 -17.01
C ASN A 378 -16.93 10.20 -17.67
N GLN A 379 -16.76 9.49 -18.79
CA GLN A 379 -17.86 8.83 -19.47
C GLN A 379 -17.49 7.44 -19.98
N SER A 380 -18.47 6.66 -20.42
CA SER A 380 -18.22 5.37 -21.08
C SER A 380 -17.52 5.55 -22.42
N LEU A 381 -16.55 4.69 -22.72
CA LEU A 381 -16.08 4.51 -24.09
C LEU A 381 -17.21 3.79 -24.83
N GLU A 382 -17.86 4.47 -25.78
CA GLU A 382 -18.81 3.80 -26.66
C GLU A 382 -18.08 2.66 -27.39
N GLY A 383 -18.44 1.42 -27.02
CA GLY A 383 -17.97 0.22 -27.70
C GLY A 383 -18.65 0.14 -29.05
N ASN A 384 -17.92 0.48 -30.11
CA ASN A 384 -18.35 0.57 -31.51
C ASN A 384 -19.06 1.88 -31.88
N LEU A 385 -18.27 2.91 -32.19
CA LEU A 385 -18.69 3.83 -33.24
C LEU A 385 -18.70 3.04 -34.55
N THR A 386 -19.86 2.56 -34.98
CA THR A 386 -20.08 1.81 -36.22
C THR A 386 -19.99 2.72 -37.45
N GLY A 387 -18.83 3.35 -37.63
CA GLY A 387 -18.56 4.24 -38.75
C GLY A 387 -17.09 4.19 -39.15
N ASN A 388 -16.82 4.40 -40.45
CA ASN A 388 -15.48 4.48 -41.05
C ASN A 388 -14.61 5.67 -40.55
N SER A 389 -14.88 6.20 -39.35
CA SER A 389 -14.14 7.32 -38.78
C SER A 389 -12.75 6.84 -38.35
N LYS A 390 -11.71 7.44 -38.91
CA LYS A 390 -10.32 7.18 -38.48
C LYS A 390 -10.01 8.01 -37.23
N PRO A 391 -9.27 7.46 -36.25
CA PRO A 391 -8.76 8.25 -35.13
C PRO A 391 -7.99 9.48 -35.61
N ILE A 392 -8.19 10.62 -34.96
CA ILE A 392 -7.37 11.81 -35.19
C ILE A 392 -5.95 11.62 -34.68
N SER A 393 -5.02 12.45 -35.17
CA SER A 393 -3.64 12.42 -34.66
C SER A 393 -3.57 12.86 -33.19
N ARG A 394 -2.54 12.42 -32.46
CA ARG A 394 -2.27 12.89 -31.09
C ARG A 394 -2.13 14.42 -31.03
N LYS A 395 -1.55 15.04 -32.07
CA LYS A 395 -1.43 16.51 -32.16
C LYS A 395 -2.78 17.20 -32.26
N ASP A 396 -3.70 16.65 -33.05
CA ASP A 396 -5.07 17.19 -33.16
C ASP A 396 -5.86 16.97 -31.87
N ALA A 397 -5.69 15.81 -31.23
CA ALA A 397 -6.28 15.52 -29.92
C ALA A 397 -5.74 16.47 -28.84
N GLN A 398 -4.43 16.75 -28.83
CA GLN A 398 -3.83 17.72 -27.92
C GLN A 398 -4.44 19.10 -28.10
N LYS A 399 -4.64 19.54 -29.35
CA LYS A 399 -5.28 20.82 -29.65
C LYS A 399 -6.70 20.89 -29.07
N ILE A 400 -7.50 19.83 -29.22
CA ILE A 400 -8.86 19.75 -28.64
C ILE A 400 -8.79 19.83 -27.12
N ALA A 401 -7.84 19.12 -26.50
CA ALA A 401 -7.62 19.16 -25.06
C ALA A 401 -7.27 20.58 -24.59
N GLU A 402 -6.28 21.23 -25.19
CA GLU A 402 -5.88 22.60 -24.83
C GLU A 402 -7.00 23.62 -25.06
N ASP A 403 -7.75 23.52 -26.17
CA ASP A 403 -8.87 24.41 -26.45
C ASP A 403 -10.00 24.23 -25.42
N PHE A 404 -10.23 23.00 -24.96
CA PHE A 404 -11.13 22.73 -23.84
C PHE A 404 -10.62 23.37 -22.55
N LEU A 405 -9.35 23.15 -22.19
CA LEU A 405 -8.76 23.69 -20.95
C LEU A 405 -8.72 25.21 -20.92
N LYS A 406 -8.36 25.86 -22.03
CA LYS A 406 -8.40 27.33 -22.16
C LYS A 406 -9.80 27.91 -21.94
N ARG A 407 -10.84 27.14 -22.24
CA ARG A 407 -12.24 27.58 -22.08
C ARG A 407 -12.76 27.37 -20.66
N ILE A 408 -12.42 26.25 -20.02
CA ILE A 408 -12.97 25.89 -18.70
C ILE A 408 -12.07 26.26 -17.52
N GLN A 409 -10.76 26.45 -17.76
CA GLN A 409 -9.74 26.70 -16.74
C GLN A 409 -8.65 27.69 -17.25
N PRO A 410 -9.01 28.88 -17.79
CA PRO A 410 -8.07 29.78 -18.47
C PRO A 410 -6.88 30.24 -17.62
N GLU A 411 -7.09 30.46 -16.32
CA GLU A 411 -6.05 30.91 -15.39
C GLU A 411 -5.14 29.76 -15.00
N ARG A 412 -5.70 28.62 -14.58
CA ARG A 412 -4.92 27.43 -14.21
C ARG A 412 -4.13 26.88 -15.39
N PHE A 413 -4.64 27.00 -16.62
CA PHE A 413 -3.93 26.55 -17.82
C PHE A 413 -2.60 27.31 -18.05
N GLN A 414 -2.47 28.55 -17.56
CA GLN A 414 -1.21 29.31 -17.64
C GLN A 414 -0.16 28.82 -16.64
N LEU A 415 -0.59 28.09 -15.61
CA LEU A 415 0.26 27.59 -14.53
C LEU A 415 0.69 26.13 -14.75
N VAL A 416 0.30 25.52 -15.88
CA VAL A 416 0.63 24.13 -16.17
C VAL A 416 1.46 24.01 -17.44
N SER A 417 2.31 22.98 -17.50
CA SER A 417 3.00 22.59 -18.72
C SER A 417 2.66 21.13 -19.07
N LEU A 418 2.57 20.83 -20.36
CA LEU A 418 2.36 19.46 -20.81
C LEU A 418 3.58 18.62 -20.41
N ARG A 419 3.35 17.57 -19.62
CA ARG A 419 4.39 16.58 -19.34
C ARG A 419 4.69 15.82 -20.63
N GLN A 420 5.97 15.66 -20.96
CA GLN A 420 6.34 14.73 -22.02
C GLN A 420 5.96 13.33 -21.55
N GLU A 421 4.88 12.81 -22.14
CA GLU A 421 4.39 11.51 -21.74
C GLU A 421 5.23 10.41 -22.34
N SER A 422 5.49 9.43 -21.49
CA SER A 422 5.48 8.06 -21.93
C SER A 422 4.37 7.31 -21.21
N TYR A 423 3.41 6.84 -22.00
CA TYR A 423 2.55 5.76 -21.57
C TYR A 423 3.32 4.45 -21.77
N ALA A 424 3.49 3.68 -20.71
CA ALA A 424 4.09 2.36 -20.80
C ALA A 424 3.14 1.42 -21.57
N GLY A 425 3.60 0.90 -22.70
CA GLY A 425 2.84 0.00 -23.57
C GLY A 425 1.93 0.71 -24.57
N LYS A 426 0.92 -0.01 -25.07
CA LYS A 426 0.03 0.46 -26.14
C LYS A 426 -1.28 1.04 -25.60
N MET A 427 -1.51 2.33 -25.85
CA MET A 427 -2.82 2.97 -25.64
C MET A 427 -3.84 2.47 -26.68
N PRO A 428 -5.14 2.37 -26.32
CA PRO A 428 -6.19 2.16 -27.31
C PRO A 428 -6.14 3.24 -28.40
N ASP A 429 -6.21 2.85 -29.68
CA ASP A 429 -6.10 3.77 -30.83
C ASP A 429 -7.14 4.91 -30.78
N ASN A 430 -8.28 4.67 -30.14
CA ASN A 430 -9.38 5.62 -29.99
C ASN A 430 -9.25 6.54 -28.77
N LEU A 431 -8.18 6.48 -27.98
CA LEU A 431 -8.00 7.28 -26.78
C LEU A 431 -6.62 7.94 -26.74
N GLN A 432 -6.60 9.26 -26.57
CA GLN A 432 -5.36 10.04 -26.44
C GLN A 432 -5.38 10.77 -25.11
N MET A 433 -4.42 10.50 -24.24
CA MET A 433 -4.31 11.09 -22.90
C MET A 433 -3.24 12.19 -22.87
N PHE A 434 -3.44 13.18 -22.00
CA PHE A 434 -2.54 14.29 -21.77
C PHE A 434 -2.50 14.64 -20.28
N TYR A 435 -1.31 14.69 -19.68
CA TYR A 435 -1.06 15.21 -18.34
C TYR A 435 -0.38 16.58 -18.39
N TYR A 436 -1.02 17.59 -17.81
CA TYR A 436 -0.45 18.92 -17.63
C TYR A 436 -0.09 19.11 -16.16
N VAL A 437 1.17 19.40 -15.85
CA VAL A 437 1.68 19.50 -14.47
C VAL A 437 1.68 20.94 -14.01
N ARG A 438 1.15 21.21 -12.82
CA ARG A 438 1.18 22.54 -12.20
C ARG A 438 2.60 22.93 -11.81
N HIS A 439 2.96 24.18 -12.09
CA HIS A 439 4.20 24.79 -11.65
C HIS A 439 3.91 25.97 -10.72
N VAL A 440 4.66 26.04 -9.62
CA VAL A 440 4.67 27.18 -8.69
C VAL A 440 6.12 27.65 -8.59
N ASN A 441 6.38 28.93 -8.87
CA ASN A 441 7.75 29.48 -8.90
C ASN A 441 8.72 28.69 -9.81
N GLY A 442 8.21 28.11 -10.91
CA GLY A 442 8.99 27.27 -11.83
C GLY A 442 9.25 25.84 -11.34
N ILE A 443 8.75 25.45 -10.17
CA ILE A 443 8.91 24.11 -9.58
C ILE A 443 7.61 23.31 -9.81
N PRO A 444 7.69 22.08 -10.33
CA PRO A 444 6.52 21.24 -10.53
C PRO A 444 5.94 20.76 -9.19
N VAL A 445 4.63 20.56 -9.17
CA VAL A 445 3.92 20.00 -8.02
C VAL A 445 3.54 18.55 -8.36
N ALA A 446 4.13 17.58 -7.66
CA ALA A 446 4.17 16.16 -8.05
C ALA A 446 2.79 15.54 -8.36
N SER A 447 1.75 16.00 -7.66
CA SER A 447 0.39 15.46 -7.70
C SER A 447 -0.67 16.48 -8.15
N ASP A 448 -0.25 17.68 -8.57
CA ASP A 448 -1.17 18.72 -9.04
C ASP A 448 -1.02 18.94 -10.55
N GLY A 449 -2.15 19.23 -11.19
CA GLY A 449 -2.23 19.42 -12.60
C GLY A 449 -3.60 19.10 -13.16
N ILE A 450 -3.61 18.81 -14.45
CA ILE A 450 -4.81 18.48 -15.20
C ILE A 450 -4.54 17.22 -16.00
N ARG A 451 -5.31 16.17 -15.76
CA ARG A 451 -5.39 15.01 -16.66
C ARG A 451 -6.57 15.22 -17.59
N ILE A 452 -6.36 15.01 -18.87
CA ILE A 452 -7.44 15.05 -19.87
C ILE A 452 -7.22 13.97 -20.92
N ALA A 453 -8.27 13.25 -21.28
CA ALA A 453 -8.25 12.28 -22.36
C ALA A 453 -9.29 12.62 -23.41
N ILE A 454 -8.92 12.46 -24.68
CA ILE A 454 -9.73 12.73 -25.85
C ILE A 454 -10.04 11.41 -26.54
N ASN A 455 -11.33 11.17 -26.81
CA ASN A 455 -11.72 10.10 -27.71
C ASN A 455 -11.34 10.52 -29.14
N ALA A 456 -10.35 9.85 -29.72
CA ALA A 456 -9.80 10.20 -31.03
C ALA A 456 -10.77 9.92 -32.19
N LEU A 457 -11.80 9.10 -31.98
CA LEU A 457 -12.83 8.81 -32.98
C LEU A 457 -13.95 9.87 -32.95
N SER A 458 -14.53 10.14 -31.78
CA SER A 458 -15.62 11.13 -31.64
C SER A 458 -15.12 12.57 -31.59
N LYS A 459 -13.83 12.78 -31.30
CA LYS A 459 -13.19 14.09 -31.10
C LYS A 459 -13.73 14.86 -29.89
N GLU A 460 -14.17 14.11 -28.87
CA GLU A 460 -14.76 14.66 -27.65
C GLU A 460 -13.88 14.36 -26.43
N VAL A 461 -14.01 15.19 -25.39
CA VAL A 461 -13.36 14.97 -24.10
C VAL A 461 -13.96 13.73 -23.45
N PHE A 462 -13.15 12.73 -23.22
CA PHE A 462 -13.53 11.45 -22.63
C PHE A 462 -13.40 11.46 -21.11
N ASP A 463 -12.28 11.97 -20.61
CA ASP A 463 -11.96 12.06 -19.19
C ASP A 463 -11.32 13.42 -18.94
N TYR A 464 -11.64 14.03 -17.80
CA TYR A 464 -10.95 15.20 -17.31
C TYR A 464 -10.94 15.17 -15.79
N ASP A 465 -9.78 15.45 -15.20
CA ASP A 465 -9.58 15.52 -13.75
C ASP A 465 -8.66 16.70 -13.44
N LEU A 466 -9.15 17.60 -12.59
CA LEU A 466 -8.43 18.73 -12.04
C LEU A 466 -7.95 18.36 -10.64
N ALA A 467 -6.64 18.19 -10.56
CA ALA A 467 -5.90 17.92 -9.35
C ALA A 467 -5.27 19.23 -8.87
N TRP A 468 -5.87 19.89 -7.88
CA TRP A 468 -5.40 21.22 -7.45
C TRP A 468 -5.41 21.38 -5.93
N THR A 469 -4.24 21.65 -5.37
CA THR A 469 -4.01 21.89 -3.94
C THR A 469 -4.15 23.38 -3.64
N ASN A 470 -4.95 23.71 -2.61
CA ASN A 470 -5.22 25.10 -2.21
C ASN A 470 -4.39 25.57 -1.00
N SER A 471 -3.35 24.81 -0.63
CA SER A 471 -2.41 25.12 0.45
C SER A 471 -1.34 26.13 0.04
N GLN A 472 -0.70 26.73 1.06
CA GLN A 472 0.47 27.58 0.89
C GLN A 472 1.71 26.74 0.53
N PHE A 473 2.54 27.26 -0.37
CA PHE A 473 3.76 26.61 -0.83
C PHE A 473 4.99 27.16 -0.09
N PRO A 474 5.90 26.31 0.41
CA PRO A 474 7.11 26.78 1.07
C PRO A 474 8.05 27.51 0.10
N ASN A 475 8.89 28.38 0.64
CA ASN A 475 9.93 29.08 -0.12
C ASN A 475 11.01 28.09 -0.58
N SER A 476 11.46 28.23 -1.82
CA SER A 476 12.48 27.40 -2.46
C SER A 476 13.90 27.99 -2.43
N SER A 477 14.12 29.12 -1.75
CA SER A 477 15.40 29.83 -1.75
C SER A 477 16.52 29.13 -0.95
N GLU A 478 16.17 28.24 -0.02
CA GLU A 478 17.11 27.61 0.93
C GLU A 478 17.23 26.10 0.72
N VAL A 479 17.31 25.64 -0.54
CA VAL A 479 17.51 24.22 -0.87
C VAL A 479 18.99 23.85 -1.00
N ILE A 480 19.35 22.61 -0.66
CA ILE A 480 20.70 22.09 -0.92
C ILE A 480 20.93 21.94 -2.43
N PRO A 481 22.17 22.04 -2.92
CA PRO A 481 22.48 21.75 -4.31
C PRO A 481 22.09 20.31 -4.71
N ILE A 482 21.59 20.14 -5.94
CA ILE A 482 21.14 18.84 -6.48
C ILE A 482 22.23 17.76 -6.42
N ASP A 483 23.51 18.11 -6.61
CA ASP A 483 24.62 17.16 -6.53
C ASP A 483 24.74 16.55 -5.11
N LYS A 484 24.54 17.38 -4.07
CA LYS A 484 24.56 16.91 -2.68
C LYS A 484 23.34 16.04 -2.36
N ALA A 485 22.17 16.40 -2.90
CA ALA A 485 20.97 15.58 -2.76
C ALA A 485 21.17 14.21 -3.45
N THR A 486 21.77 14.20 -4.63
CA THR A 486 22.08 12.99 -5.40
C THR A 486 23.07 12.10 -4.67
N GLU A 487 24.14 12.66 -4.09
CA GLU A 487 25.08 11.90 -3.27
C GLU A 487 24.38 11.22 -2.09
N LYS A 488 23.58 11.98 -1.32
CA LYS A 488 22.79 11.45 -0.19
C LYS A 488 21.81 10.38 -0.64
N PHE A 489 21.12 10.59 -1.77
CA PHE A 489 20.20 9.61 -2.33
C PHE A 489 20.91 8.30 -2.67
N LEU A 490 22.05 8.35 -3.36
CA LEU A 490 22.80 7.14 -3.75
C LEU A 490 23.51 6.45 -2.58
N GLN A 491 23.79 7.17 -1.47
CA GLN A 491 24.24 6.53 -0.22
C GLN A 491 23.12 5.68 0.40
N LEU A 492 21.88 6.15 0.33
CA LEU A 492 20.69 5.41 0.81
C LEU A 492 20.25 4.31 -0.16
N ARG A 493 20.41 4.58 -1.47
CA ARG A 493 19.94 3.78 -2.60
C ARG A 493 21.09 3.55 -3.58
N PRO A 494 22.09 2.72 -3.24
CA PRO A 494 23.17 2.42 -4.16
C PRO A 494 22.59 1.82 -5.45
N LEU A 495 23.22 2.13 -6.59
CA LEU A 495 22.84 1.53 -7.87
C LEU A 495 23.23 0.05 -7.87
N THR A 496 22.31 -0.80 -8.33
CA THR A 496 22.50 -2.25 -8.45
C THR A 496 22.17 -2.70 -9.85
N LEU A 497 22.97 -3.61 -10.39
CA LEU A 497 22.74 -4.21 -11.71
C LEU A 497 21.64 -5.25 -11.61
N ASN A 498 20.60 -5.13 -12.43
CA ASN A 498 19.51 -6.09 -12.52
C ASN A 498 18.86 -6.09 -13.91
N TYR A 499 18.06 -7.12 -14.18
CA TYR A 499 17.13 -7.09 -15.31
C TYR A 499 15.80 -6.46 -14.90
N THR A 500 15.22 -5.67 -15.79
CA THR A 500 13.88 -5.09 -15.65
C THR A 500 13.10 -5.22 -16.94
N LEU A 501 11.78 -5.31 -16.83
CA LEU A 501 10.87 -5.23 -17.98
C LEU A 501 10.49 -3.78 -18.23
N ILE A 502 10.66 -3.35 -19.47
CA ILE A 502 10.19 -2.05 -19.94
C ILE A 502 9.14 -2.31 -21.00
N TYR A 503 8.04 -1.57 -20.97
CA TYR A 503 7.03 -1.61 -22.02
C TYR A 503 7.24 -0.38 -22.91
N PRO A 504 7.87 -0.53 -24.08
CA PRO A 504 8.08 0.59 -24.98
C PRO A 504 6.74 1.24 -25.38
N PRO A 505 6.69 2.55 -25.60
CA PRO A 505 5.47 3.22 -26.05
C PRO A 505 4.96 2.64 -27.35
N GLY A 506 3.68 2.26 -27.38
CA GLY A 506 3.04 1.70 -28.57
C GLY A 506 3.24 0.20 -28.75
N GLU A 507 4.12 -0.43 -27.97
CA GLU A 507 4.34 -1.87 -28.00
C GLU A 507 3.45 -2.61 -27.00
N GLU A 508 2.99 -3.82 -27.37
CA GLU A 508 2.18 -4.67 -26.48
C GLU A 508 3.04 -5.61 -25.63
N GLN A 509 4.27 -5.89 -26.06
CA GLN A 509 5.18 -6.80 -25.38
C GLN A 509 6.29 -6.02 -24.66
N PRO A 510 6.69 -6.44 -23.46
CA PRO A 510 7.82 -5.83 -22.78
C PRO A 510 9.15 -6.31 -23.37
N GLU A 511 10.17 -5.46 -23.24
CA GLU A 511 11.57 -5.78 -23.53
C GLU A 511 12.35 -5.93 -22.22
N VAL A 512 13.31 -6.86 -22.21
CA VAL A 512 14.23 -7.03 -21.08
C VAL A 512 15.39 -6.06 -21.22
N HIS A 513 15.55 -5.17 -20.25
CA HIS A 513 16.71 -4.30 -20.15
C HIS A 513 17.62 -4.77 -19.01
N LEU A 514 18.93 -4.77 -19.27
CA LEU A 514 19.95 -4.87 -18.24
C LEU A 514 20.31 -3.45 -17.80
N ALA A 515 20.01 -3.10 -16.55
CA ALA A 515 20.12 -1.73 -16.07
C ALA A 515 20.73 -1.64 -14.68
N TYR A 516 21.43 -0.54 -14.43
CA TYR A 516 21.75 -0.08 -13.09
C TYR A 516 20.57 0.73 -12.57
N GLN A 517 20.00 0.30 -11.43
CA GLN A 517 18.86 0.98 -10.79
C GLN A 517 19.11 1.21 -9.30
N PRO A 518 18.58 2.30 -8.71
CA PRO A 518 18.61 2.50 -7.27
C PRO A 518 18.01 1.30 -6.53
N LYS A 519 18.74 0.73 -5.56
CA LYS A 519 18.30 -0.46 -4.81
C LYS A 519 16.95 -0.21 -4.11
N THR A 520 15.91 -0.89 -4.57
CA THR A 520 14.61 -0.92 -3.90
C THR A 520 14.67 -1.99 -2.80
N ASN A 521 14.27 -1.64 -1.56
CA ASN A 521 14.08 -2.64 -0.52
C ASN A 521 12.58 -2.85 -0.32
N SER A 522 12.17 -4.03 0.16
CA SER A 522 10.76 -4.39 0.38
C SER A 522 10.04 -3.65 1.50
N ILE A 523 10.68 -2.66 2.13
CA ILE A 523 10.00 -1.76 3.07
C ILE A 523 9.17 -0.78 2.21
N PRO A 524 7.82 -0.83 2.25
CA PRO A 524 6.95 -0.04 1.36
C PRO A 524 7.10 1.48 1.52
N TYR A 525 7.77 1.92 2.59
CA TYR A 525 7.86 3.31 3.03
C TYR A 525 9.28 3.87 3.01
N LEU A 526 10.22 3.05 2.56
CA LEU A 526 11.61 3.46 2.47
C LEU A 526 11.67 4.55 1.41
N PRO A 527 12.11 5.76 1.75
CA PRO A 527 11.72 6.89 0.94
C PRO A 527 12.49 6.96 -0.36
N SER A 528 11.75 7.35 -1.38
CA SER A 528 12.30 7.87 -2.64
C SER A 528 12.48 9.39 -2.57
N MET A 529 12.20 10.02 -1.42
CA MET A 529 12.17 11.47 -1.27
C MET A 529 13.19 11.93 -0.22
N LEU A 530 13.85 13.05 -0.51
CA LEU A 530 14.70 13.79 0.40
C LEU A 530 14.11 15.17 0.66
N ASP A 531 14.13 15.64 1.90
CA ASP A 531 13.85 17.02 2.24
C ASP A 531 14.80 17.95 1.48
N ALA A 532 14.27 18.95 0.77
CA ALA A 532 15.10 19.76 -0.12
C ALA A 532 16.04 20.72 0.63
N GLN A 533 15.79 21.04 1.90
CA GLN A 533 16.61 21.97 2.69
C GLN A 533 17.75 21.26 3.43
N THR A 534 17.53 20.02 3.86
CA THR A 534 18.45 19.26 4.71
C THR A 534 19.07 18.04 3.99
N GLY A 535 18.41 17.55 2.94
CA GLY A 535 18.71 16.28 2.29
C GLY A 535 18.48 15.07 3.20
N ASN A 536 17.71 15.22 4.28
CA ASN A 536 17.31 14.11 5.12
C ASN A 536 16.20 13.34 4.43
N PRO A 537 16.20 12.00 4.45
CA PRO A 537 15.20 11.26 3.74
C PRO A 537 13.85 11.31 4.46
N MET A 538 12.76 11.36 3.68
CA MET A 538 11.40 11.60 4.15
C MET A 538 10.43 10.54 3.64
N ASP A 539 9.65 9.94 4.53
CA ASP A 539 8.60 8.99 4.13
C ASP A 539 7.50 9.64 3.26
N VAL A 540 6.56 8.81 2.78
CA VAL A 540 5.42 9.27 1.96
C VAL A 540 4.50 10.27 2.68
N PHE A 541 4.61 10.40 4.00
CA PHE A 541 3.83 11.36 4.80
C PHE A 541 4.62 12.64 5.12
N GLY A 542 5.85 12.75 4.64
CA GLY A 542 6.69 13.92 4.86
C GLY A 542 7.39 13.94 6.21
N LYS A 543 7.70 12.78 6.77
CA LYS A 543 8.37 12.65 8.08
C LYS A 543 9.80 12.14 7.93
N THR A 544 10.73 12.71 8.71
CA THR A 544 12.19 12.49 8.57
C THR A 544 12.68 11.20 9.22
N GLN A 545 13.80 10.66 8.71
CA GLN A 545 14.46 9.42 9.12
C GLN A 545 14.77 9.19 10.60
N SER A 546 14.96 10.25 11.41
CA SER A 546 15.16 10.11 12.86
C SER A 546 13.98 9.43 13.58
N GLN A 547 12.90 9.17 12.85
CA GLN A 547 11.68 8.59 13.36
C GLN A 547 11.43 7.15 12.89
N TRP A 548 12.24 6.57 12.00
CA TRP A 548 11.90 5.25 11.42
C TRP A 548 12.16 4.09 12.38
N ALA A 549 11.12 3.29 12.62
CA ALA A 549 11.24 1.98 13.22
C ALA A 549 11.63 0.98 12.13
N GLY A 550 12.66 0.16 12.36
CA GLY A 550 13.02 -0.98 11.53
C GLY A 550 13.10 -2.23 12.40
N PRO A 551 12.93 -3.45 11.86
CA PRO A 551 13.05 -4.66 12.65
C PRO A 551 14.46 -4.77 13.23
N ARG A 552 14.57 -5.28 14.45
CA ARG A 552 15.82 -5.39 15.20
C ARG A 552 16.05 -6.81 15.68
N THR A 553 17.32 -7.21 15.67
CA THR A 553 17.75 -8.46 16.29
C THR A 553 18.65 -8.08 17.46
N PHE A 554 18.08 -8.08 18.66
CA PHE A 554 18.81 -7.66 19.86
C PHE A 554 19.91 -8.67 20.23
N THR A 555 21.07 -8.15 20.61
CA THR A 555 22.30 -8.93 20.79
C THR A 555 22.57 -9.35 22.24
N ASP A 556 21.83 -8.80 23.21
CA ASP A 556 22.09 -8.89 24.64
C ASP A 556 20.96 -9.57 25.44
N ILE A 557 20.13 -10.37 24.77
CA ILE A 557 18.90 -10.96 25.35
C ILE A 557 19.04 -12.43 25.75
N GLN A 558 20.15 -13.07 25.37
CA GLN A 558 20.36 -14.50 25.58
C GLN A 558 20.31 -14.88 27.07
N GLY A 559 19.49 -15.87 27.41
CA GLY A 559 19.31 -16.36 28.77
C GLY A 559 18.36 -15.51 29.63
N ASN A 560 17.76 -14.46 29.07
CA ASN A 560 16.68 -13.73 29.72
C ASN A 560 15.37 -14.54 29.68
N TYR A 561 14.55 -14.45 30.72
CA TYR A 561 13.28 -15.18 30.80
C TYR A 561 12.29 -14.77 29.68
N ALA A 562 12.40 -13.53 29.19
CA ALA A 562 11.56 -12.96 28.13
C ALA A 562 12.29 -12.94 26.77
N GLU A 563 13.37 -13.71 26.57
CA GLU A 563 14.16 -13.71 25.33
C GLU A 563 13.29 -13.86 24.07
N LYS A 564 12.28 -14.74 24.11
CA LYS A 564 11.36 -14.94 22.99
C LYS A 564 10.51 -13.70 22.73
N GLU A 565 9.88 -13.15 23.76
CA GLU A 565 9.03 -11.95 23.68
C GLU A 565 9.83 -10.73 23.20
N ILE A 566 11.05 -10.58 23.69
CA ILE A 566 11.97 -9.51 23.28
C ILE A 566 12.37 -9.69 21.81
N GLY A 567 12.61 -10.92 21.35
CA GLY A 567 12.85 -11.21 19.94
C GLY A 567 11.66 -10.81 19.05
N ILE A 568 10.44 -11.17 19.46
CA ILE A 568 9.20 -10.83 18.73
C ILE A 568 9.00 -9.32 18.64
N ILE A 569 9.15 -8.60 19.76
CA ILE A 569 8.92 -7.16 19.80
C ILE A 569 10.00 -6.41 18.99
N GLY A 570 11.23 -6.93 18.96
CA GLY A 570 12.32 -6.40 18.13
C GLY A 570 11.98 -6.40 16.64
N LEU A 571 11.32 -7.45 16.13
CA LEU A 571 10.88 -7.53 14.73
C LEU A 571 9.81 -6.47 14.36
N THR A 572 9.18 -5.84 15.35
CA THR A 572 8.26 -4.72 15.12
C THR A 572 8.95 -3.35 15.06
N GLY A 573 10.23 -3.31 15.46
CA GLY A 573 11.01 -2.07 15.61
C GLY A 573 10.75 -1.29 16.90
N ALA A 574 9.88 -1.79 17.78
CA ALA A 574 9.74 -1.29 19.14
C ALA A 574 11.04 -1.50 19.95
N PHE A 575 11.20 -0.71 21.01
CA PHE A 575 12.38 -0.74 21.90
C PHE A 575 13.72 -0.44 21.21
N GLY A 576 13.68 0.33 20.12
CA GLY A 576 14.84 0.61 19.27
C GLY A 576 15.75 1.76 19.70
N GLU A 577 15.55 2.34 20.90
CA GLU A 577 16.25 3.56 21.34
C GLU A 577 17.78 3.38 21.46
N TYR A 578 18.22 2.14 21.61
CA TYR A 578 19.63 1.76 21.78
C TYR A 578 20.19 0.95 20.60
N GLY A 579 19.54 1.00 19.43
CA GLY A 579 19.97 0.22 18.27
C GLY A 579 19.75 -1.28 18.49
N GLU A 580 20.77 -2.10 18.27
CA GLU A 580 20.70 -3.58 18.39
C GLU A 580 20.94 -4.11 19.82
N SER A 581 20.88 -3.22 20.83
CA SER A 581 20.97 -3.58 22.26
C SER A 581 19.63 -3.33 22.93
N PHE A 582 19.09 -4.31 23.67
CA PHE A 582 17.79 -4.23 24.30
C PHE A 582 17.85 -3.70 25.73
N HIS A 583 18.92 -3.95 26.49
CA HIS A 583 19.05 -3.60 27.91
C HIS A 583 17.96 -4.21 28.80
N PRO A 584 17.85 -5.55 28.89
CA PRO A 584 16.69 -6.22 29.52
C PRO A 584 16.47 -5.89 31.00
N ALA A 585 17.55 -5.60 31.75
CA ALA A 585 17.48 -5.30 33.18
C ALA A 585 17.28 -3.80 33.49
N GLU A 586 17.35 -2.93 32.49
CA GLU A 586 17.13 -1.50 32.67
C GLU A 586 15.67 -1.22 32.99
N LYS A 587 15.44 -0.23 33.86
CA LYS A 587 14.11 0.20 34.25
C LYS A 587 13.44 0.96 33.11
N ILE A 588 12.17 0.67 32.83
CA ILE A 588 11.44 1.31 31.75
C ILE A 588 10.72 2.59 32.21
N THR A 589 10.64 3.57 31.33
CA THR A 589 9.86 4.80 31.55
C THR A 589 8.48 4.73 30.87
N VAL A 590 7.55 5.57 31.33
CA VAL A 590 6.21 5.71 30.74
C VAL A 590 6.28 6.00 29.24
N GLY A 591 7.12 6.96 28.84
CA GLY A 591 7.25 7.40 27.45
C GLY A 591 7.77 6.27 26.54
N SER A 592 8.85 5.60 26.95
CA SER A 592 9.43 4.49 26.17
C SER A 592 8.44 3.32 26.05
N PHE A 593 7.71 2.98 27.13
CA PHE A 593 6.72 1.92 27.08
C PHE A 593 5.56 2.22 26.11
N LEU A 594 4.97 3.42 26.21
CA LEU A 594 3.86 3.82 25.36
C LEU A 594 4.30 3.96 23.89
N GLN A 595 5.51 4.47 23.63
CA GLN A 595 6.11 4.50 22.29
C GLN A 595 6.26 3.08 21.74
N ALA A 596 6.75 2.13 22.55
CA ALA A 596 6.87 0.73 22.16
C ALA A 596 5.50 0.11 21.83
N MET A 597 4.47 0.37 22.63
CA MET A 597 3.10 -0.08 22.35
C MET A 597 2.59 0.43 21.00
N LEU A 598 2.75 1.73 20.72
CA LEU A 598 2.34 2.35 19.46
C LEU A 598 3.11 1.81 18.25
N THR A 599 4.42 1.58 18.43
CA THR A 599 5.30 1.02 17.40
C THR A 599 4.89 -0.42 17.07
N ALA A 600 4.63 -1.24 18.09
CA ALA A 600 4.28 -2.65 17.94
C ALA A 600 2.94 -2.88 17.21
N GLU A 601 1.95 -1.99 17.35
CA GLU A 601 0.67 -2.11 16.60
C GLU A 601 0.83 -1.87 15.10
N GLY A 602 1.97 -1.32 14.67
CA GLY A 602 2.18 -0.95 13.28
C GLY A 602 1.29 0.19 12.77
N THR A 603 0.66 0.95 13.66
CA THR A 603 -0.12 2.14 13.28
C THR A 603 0.79 3.34 12.95
N ASN A 604 2.04 3.32 13.42
CA ASN A 604 3.03 4.37 13.24
C ASN A 604 4.37 3.80 12.77
N LEU A 605 4.35 2.85 11.82
CA LEU A 605 5.50 2.00 11.42
C LEU A 605 6.81 2.73 11.08
N ASN A 606 6.83 4.06 11.00
CA ASN A 606 8.04 4.81 10.76
C ASN A 606 8.16 6.09 11.60
N LEU A 607 7.48 6.22 12.76
CA LEU A 607 7.56 7.44 13.58
C LEU A 607 7.93 7.22 15.06
N VAL A 608 9.11 7.66 15.47
CA VAL A 608 9.43 8.10 16.84
C VAL A 608 8.64 9.38 17.08
N LEU A 609 7.57 9.25 17.87
CA LEU A 609 6.69 10.34 18.20
C LEU A 609 7.31 11.16 19.32
N SER A 610 6.97 12.45 19.40
CA SER A 610 7.31 13.22 20.59
C SER A 610 6.53 12.68 21.79
N ASP A 611 7.11 12.80 22.98
CA ASP A 611 6.46 12.38 24.23
C ASP A 611 5.05 12.96 24.40
N GLU A 612 4.83 14.19 23.93
CA GLU A 612 3.52 14.86 23.95
C GLU A 612 2.48 14.10 23.10
N ILE A 613 2.86 13.71 21.87
CA ILE A 613 1.98 12.95 20.98
C ILE A 613 1.74 11.56 21.55
N VAL A 614 2.78 10.88 22.05
CA VAL A 614 2.66 9.56 22.67
C VAL A 614 1.65 9.57 23.81
N LEU A 615 1.78 10.52 24.74
CA LEU A 615 0.85 10.66 25.87
C LEU A 615 -0.56 11.02 25.42
N LYS A 616 -0.70 11.96 24.48
CA LYS A 616 -2.00 12.37 23.94
C LYS A 616 -2.73 11.16 23.32
N THR A 617 -2.05 10.42 22.46
CA THR A 617 -2.62 9.22 21.82
C THR A 617 -2.96 8.15 22.85
N ALA A 618 -2.10 7.89 23.85
CA ALA A 618 -2.39 6.92 24.89
C ALA A 618 -3.65 7.30 25.72
N LYS A 619 -3.87 8.60 25.97
CA LYS A 619 -5.08 9.12 26.64
C LYS A 619 -6.32 9.00 25.77
N GLU A 620 -6.24 9.41 24.51
CA GLU A 620 -7.34 9.30 23.54
C GLU A 620 -7.80 7.84 23.35
N ARG A 621 -6.86 6.90 23.39
CA ARG A 621 -7.12 5.45 23.33
C ARG A 621 -7.54 4.84 24.68
N GLY A 622 -7.55 5.63 25.75
CA GLY A 622 -7.94 5.21 27.10
C GLY A 622 -6.95 4.29 27.81
N TRP A 623 -5.73 4.13 27.30
CA TRP A 623 -4.68 3.28 27.90
C TRP A 623 -4.13 3.91 29.19
N LEU A 624 -4.01 5.24 29.17
CA LEU A 624 -3.53 6.05 30.29
C LEU A 624 -4.62 7.04 30.70
N GLN A 625 -5.01 7.05 31.98
CA GLN A 625 -5.98 8.02 32.53
C GLN A 625 -5.30 9.04 33.44
N GLU A 626 -4.15 8.66 33.99
CA GLU A 626 -3.36 9.45 34.92
C GLU A 626 -2.47 10.47 34.20
N ASP A 627 -2.22 11.61 34.84
CA ASP A 627 -1.24 12.60 34.37
C ASP A 627 0.18 12.17 34.79
N MET A 628 0.77 11.25 34.02
CA MET A 628 2.14 10.77 34.24
C MET A 628 3.16 11.54 33.41
N ASN A 629 4.36 11.74 33.97
CA ASN A 629 5.50 12.28 33.23
C ASN A 629 6.13 11.17 32.36
N PRO A 630 6.44 11.42 31.07
CA PRO A 630 7.06 10.44 30.18
C PRO A 630 8.36 9.84 30.73
N GLY A 631 9.15 10.61 31.47
CA GLY A 631 10.41 10.17 32.08
C GLY A 631 10.25 9.41 33.39
N SER A 632 9.03 9.29 33.94
CA SER A 632 8.80 8.52 35.17
C SER A 632 8.94 7.02 34.92
N GLU A 633 9.54 6.33 35.89
CA GLU A 633 9.59 4.86 35.92
C GLU A 633 8.18 4.26 36.13
N LEU A 634 7.90 3.11 35.49
CA LEU A 634 6.65 2.38 35.68
C LEU A 634 6.75 1.37 36.84
N SER A 635 5.75 1.32 37.71
CA SER A 635 5.60 0.22 38.67
C SER A 635 4.87 -0.98 38.07
N ARG A 636 4.94 -2.15 38.72
CA ARG A 636 4.11 -3.32 38.37
C ARG A 636 2.61 -2.99 38.36
N THR A 637 2.17 -2.13 39.27
CA THR A 637 0.78 -1.64 39.31
C THR A 637 0.43 -0.81 38.08
N ASP A 638 1.31 0.10 37.66
CA ASP A 638 1.08 0.96 36.49
C ASP A 638 1.03 0.14 35.20
N LEU A 639 1.98 -0.79 35.03
CA LEU A 639 1.99 -1.73 33.90
C LEU A 639 0.69 -2.53 33.82
N SER A 640 0.21 -3.05 34.96
CA SER A 640 -1.07 -3.79 35.04
C SER A 640 -2.25 -2.95 34.60
N LYS A 641 -2.33 -1.70 35.08
CA LYS A 641 -3.42 -0.78 34.73
C LYS A 641 -3.43 -0.48 33.24
N ILE A 642 -2.27 -0.13 32.68
CA ILE A 642 -2.12 0.21 31.26
C ILE A 642 -2.50 -0.99 30.37
N MET A 643 -1.98 -2.19 30.67
CA MET A 643 -2.27 -3.40 29.87
C MET A 643 -3.75 -3.82 29.92
N ILE A 644 -4.38 -3.75 31.08
CA ILE A 644 -5.80 -4.13 31.21
C ILE A 644 -6.73 -3.10 30.54
N ARG A 645 -6.37 -1.81 30.57
CA ARG A 645 -7.07 -0.77 29.79
C ARG A 645 -6.85 -0.93 28.30
N TYR A 646 -5.62 -1.26 27.89
CA TYR A 646 -5.28 -1.60 26.51
C TYR A 646 -6.17 -2.71 25.95
N LEU A 647 -6.50 -3.71 26.77
CA LEU A 647 -7.43 -4.79 26.43
C LEU A 647 -8.92 -4.40 26.45
N GLY A 648 -9.26 -3.16 26.81
CA GLY A 648 -10.64 -2.70 26.97
C GLY A 648 -11.35 -3.26 28.21
N MET A 649 -10.58 -3.76 29.19
CA MET A 649 -11.11 -4.44 30.39
C MET A 649 -11.16 -3.54 31.64
N ASP A 650 -11.09 -2.21 31.46
CA ASP A 650 -11.13 -1.22 32.56
C ASP A 650 -12.37 -1.38 33.46
N ALA A 651 -13.54 -1.58 32.87
CA ALA A 651 -14.79 -1.80 33.61
C ALA A 651 -14.75 -3.10 34.43
N SER A 652 -14.21 -4.18 33.84
CA SER A 652 -14.02 -5.46 34.53
C SER A 652 -13.11 -5.26 35.73
N ALA A 653 -11.95 -4.62 35.55
CA ALA A 653 -10.96 -4.40 36.60
C ALA A 653 -11.50 -3.59 37.79
N LYS A 654 -12.46 -2.69 37.55
CA LYS A 654 -13.11 -1.87 38.58
C LYS A 654 -14.17 -2.60 39.41
N ALA A 655 -14.53 -3.84 39.04
CA ALA A 655 -15.46 -4.65 39.84
C ALA A 655 -14.90 -4.91 41.24
N LYS A 656 -15.70 -4.65 42.27
CA LYS A 656 -15.27 -4.73 43.67
C LYS A 656 -15.62 -6.10 44.27
N ASN A 657 -14.80 -6.54 45.22
CA ASN A 657 -15.04 -7.71 46.08
C ASN A 657 -15.10 -9.08 45.37
N ILE A 658 -14.63 -9.18 44.13
CA ILE A 658 -14.58 -10.45 43.38
C ILE A 658 -13.16 -10.94 43.10
N TYR A 659 -12.16 -10.09 43.27
CA TYR A 659 -10.78 -10.37 42.90
C TYR A 659 -9.96 -10.90 44.07
N THR A 660 -9.10 -11.88 43.77
CA THR A 660 -8.10 -12.44 44.67
C THR A 660 -6.86 -12.80 43.87
N VAL A 661 -5.70 -12.82 44.54
CA VAL A 661 -4.42 -13.23 43.95
C VAL A 661 -3.63 -14.05 44.98
N PRO A 662 -2.83 -15.03 44.56
CA PRO A 662 -2.14 -15.95 45.47
C PRO A 662 -0.84 -15.38 46.05
N PHE A 663 -0.73 -14.06 46.21
CA PHE A 663 0.49 -13.41 46.70
C PHE A 663 0.44 -13.14 48.21
N LYS A 664 1.57 -13.39 48.89
CA LYS A 664 1.72 -13.20 50.34
C LYS A 664 1.66 -11.72 50.75
N ASP A 665 2.02 -10.82 49.85
CA ASP A 665 1.99 -9.37 50.04
C ASP A 665 0.71 -8.70 49.50
N LEU A 666 -0.39 -9.46 49.39
CA LEU A 666 -1.73 -8.96 48.99
C LEU A 666 -2.15 -7.69 49.74
N SER A 667 -1.82 -7.57 51.02
CA SER A 667 -2.17 -6.41 51.85
C SER A 667 -1.47 -5.11 51.42
N THR A 668 -0.42 -5.20 50.60
CA THR A 668 0.30 -4.03 50.06
C THR A 668 -0.34 -3.49 48.76
N ILE A 669 -1.26 -4.26 48.16
CA ILE A 669 -1.96 -3.89 46.93
C ILE A 669 -3.09 -2.91 47.28
N GLN A 670 -3.12 -1.77 46.58
CA GLN A 670 -4.21 -0.81 46.76
C GLN A 670 -5.55 -1.41 46.31
N PRO A 671 -6.66 -1.18 47.05
CA PRO A 671 -7.95 -1.80 46.73
C PRO A 671 -8.47 -1.51 45.32
N ASP A 672 -8.15 -0.34 44.75
CA ASP A 672 -8.50 0.07 43.39
C ASP A 672 -7.59 -0.55 42.31
N ALA A 673 -6.41 -1.04 42.69
CA ALA A 673 -5.46 -1.72 41.81
C ALA A 673 -5.66 -3.25 41.77
N LEU A 674 -6.30 -3.83 42.78
CA LEU A 674 -6.43 -5.29 42.95
C LEU A 674 -7.04 -5.97 41.72
N GLY A 675 -8.09 -5.40 41.12
CA GLY A 675 -8.71 -6.01 39.94
C GLY A 675 -7.83 -5.96 38.69
N TYR A 676 -7.07 -4.88 38.49
CA TYR A 676 -6.12 -4.79 37.37
C TYR A 676 -5.00 -5.81 37.51
N ILE A 677 -4.43 -5.93 38.72
CA ILE A 677 -3.37 -6.89 39.01
C ILE A 677 -3.89 -8.33 38.88
N ALA A 678 -5.07 -8.62 39.41
CA ALA A 678 -5.66 -9.96 39.35
C ALA A 678 -5.93 -10.40 37.91
N LEU A 679 -6.46 -9.50 37.07
CA LEU A 679 -6.65 -9.76 35.66
C LEU A 679 -5.32 -9.92 34.92
N ALA A 680 -4.36 -9.02 35.14
CA ALA A 680 -3.08 -9.07 34.43
C ALA A 680 -2.30 -10.35 34.77
N TRP A 681 -2.29 -10.75 36.05
CA TRP A 681 -1.70 -12.02 36.47
C TRP A 681 -2.48 -13.23 35.93
N GLY A 682 -3.82 -13.23 36.07
CA GLY A 682 -4.65 -14.36 35.63
C GLY A 682 -4.66 -14.59 34.12
N LEU A 683 -4.38 -13.54 33.33
CA LEU A 683 -4.21 -13.59 31.88
C LEU A 683 -2.76 -13.88 31.45
N GLY A 684 -1.83 -14.03 32.38
CA GLY A 684 -0.42 -14.31 32.08
C GLY A 684 0.39 -13.09 31.58
N ILE A 685 -0.15 -11.88 31.67
CA ILE A 685 0.49 -10.62 31.24
C ILE A 685 1.63 -10.24 32.18
N LEU A 686 1.53 -10.57 33.47
CA LEU A 686 2.60 -10.31 34.44
C LEU A 686 3.39 -11.59 34.71
N HIS A 687 4.71 -11.52 34.49
CA HIS A 687 5.64 -12.51 35.00
C HIS A 687 6.03 -12.16 36.45
N VAL A 688 5.85 -13.11 37.37
CA VAL A 688 6.20 -12.95 38.79
C VAL A 688 6.88 -14.22 39.28
N ASP A 689 8.16 -14.12 39.62
CA ASP A 689 8.92 -15.20 40.24
C ASP A 689 8.74 -15.18 41.77
N GLY A 690 8.05 -16.19 42.29
CA GLY A 690 7.86 -16.41 43.73
C GLY A 690 6.52 -15.94 44.30
N ASP A 691 6.44 -15.90 45.64
CA ASP A 691 5.16 -15.73 46.34
C ASP A 691 4.78 -14.26 46.63
N ASN A 692 5.58 -13.29 46.20
CA ASN A 692 5.34 -11.85 46.44
C ASN A 692 5.24 -11.09 45.12
N LEU A 693 4.20 -10.27 44.95
CA LEU A 693 3.99 -9.44 43.77
C LEU A 693 4.88 -8.21 43.74
N GLN A 694 5.14 -7.58 44.88
CA GLN A 694 5.83 -6.29 44.99
C GLN A 694 5.19 -5.21 44.08
N PRO A 695 3.95 -4.77 44.36
CA PRO A 695 3.16 -3.94 43.44
C PRO A 695 3.80 -2.59 43.08
N ASN A 696 4.70 -2.06 43.92
CA ASN A 696 5.39 -0.79 43.71
C ASN A 696 6.81 -0.96 43.14
N GLN A 697 7.25 -2.19 42.85
CA GLN A 697 8.55 -2.43 42.23
C GLN A 697 8.54 -1.84 40.82
N THR A 698 9.60 -1.09 40.48
CA THR A 698 9.82 -0.62 39.11
C THR A 698 10.00 -1.81 38.17
N VAL A 699 9.27 -1.79 37.06
CA VAL A 699 9.41 -2.81 36.01
C VAL A 699 10.60 -2.53 35.09
N THR A 700 11.19 -3.61 34.61
CA THR A 700 12.29 -3.58 33.64
C THR A 700 11.78 -3.55 32.20
N ARG A 701 12.67 -3.28 31.25
CA ARG A 701 12.37 -3.40 29.81
C ARG A 701 11.94 -4.82 29.44
N ALA A 702 12.53 -5.86 30.04
CA ALA A 702 12.11 -7.24 29.85
C ALA A 702 10.66 -7.49 30.33
N ASP A 703 10.30 -7.00 31.51
CA ASP A 703 8.93 -7.11 32.04
C ASP A 703 7.90 -6.45 31.12
N ALA A 704 8.24 -5.29 30.57
CA ALA A 704 7.38 -4.55 29.65
C ALA A 704 7.21 -5.25 28.29
N ALA A 705 8.29 -5.77 27.70
CA ALA A 705 8.22 -6.53 26.46
C ALA A 705 7.39 -7.81 26.64
N TYR A 706 7.62 -8.53 27.75
CA TYR A 706 6.84 -9.70 28.13
C TYR A 706 5.34 -9.35 28.21
N ALA A 707 4.99 -8.35 29.04
CA ALA A 707 3.61 -7.96 29.24
C ALA A 707 2.92 -7.51 27.95
N LEU A 708 3.61 -6.74 27.12
CA LEU A 708 3.08 -6.26 25.85
C LEU A 708 2.76 -7.42 24.91
N VAL A 709 3.71 -8.33 24.69
CA VAL A 709 3.53 -9.49 23.81
C VAL A 709 2.38 -10.37 24.29
N HIS A 710 2.33 -10.69 25.59
CA HIS A 710 1.24 -11.49 26.16
C HIS A 710 -0.11 -10.78 26.12
N ALA A 711 -0.16 -9.45 26.27
CA ALA A 711 -1.41 -8.70 26.12
C ALA A 711 -1.99 -8.83 24.70
N TYR A 712 -1.17 -8.80 23.64
CA TYR A 712 -1.70 -9.06 22.29
C TYR A 712 -2.30 -10.45 22.14
N ALA A 713 -1.80 -11.42 22.91
CA ALA A 713 -2.26 -12.81 22.87
C ALA A 713 -3.64 -13.04 23.50
N VAL A 714 -4.14 -12.07 24.28
CA VAL A 714 -5.44 -12.16 24.95
C VAL A 714 -6.57 -11.80 23.99
N ASP A 715 -7.61 -12.66 23.95
CA ASP A 715 -8.87 -12.39 23.25
C ASP A 715 -9.52 -11.10 23.79
N ARG A 716 -9.73 -10.11 22.93
CA ARG A 716 -10.40 -8.86 23.34
C ARG A 716 -11.93 -9.05 23.36
N PRO A 717 -12.63 -8.57 24.41
CA PRO A 717 -14.08 -8.58 24.44
C PRO A 717 -14.63 -7.72 23.28
N ALA A 718 -15.35 -8.34 22.35
CA ALA A 718 -16.02 -7.63 21.26
C ALA A 718 -17.23 -6.87 21.82
N ASN A 719 -17.29 -5.55 21.60
CA ASN A 719 -18.52 -4.79 21.85
C ASN A 719 -19.41 -4.85 20.59
N PRO A 720 -20.53 -5.59 20.59
CA PRO A 720 -21.38 -5.73 19.41
C PRO A 720 -22.13 -4.45 19.02
N TYR A 721 -22.05 -3.38 19.83
CA TYR A 721 -22.78 -2.12 19.61
C TYR A 721 -21.92 -0.96 19.10
N LEU A 722 -20.61 -1.16 18.92
CA LEU A 722 -19.73 -0.20 18.23
C LEU A 722 -19.41 -0.79 16.85
N ARG A 723 -20.31 -0.58 15.88
CA ARG A 723 -20.09 -0.81 14.45
C ARG A 723 -20.37 0.45 13.68
#